data_AF-A0A8S1K0S8-F1
#
_entry.id   AF-A0A8S1K0S8-F1
#
_cell.length_a   1.000
_cell.length_b   1.000
_cell.length_c   1.000
_cell.angle_alpha   90.00
_cell.angle_beta   90.00
_cell.angle_gamma   90.00
#
_symmetry.space_group_name_H-M   'P 1'
#
loop_
_entity.id
_entity.type
_entity.pdbx_description
1 polymer ?
#
loop_
_entity_poly.entity_id
_entity_poly.type
_entity_poly.pdbx_seq_one_letter_code
_entity_poly.pdbx_strand_id
1 'polypeptide(L)'
;MTSIILIIVAFSILGNANFIPNVQCSCQQMIEQKDCSNKADCQWQQIEMDPFNGYCEQKSCQYLTQQQCQLSYSCYYQPGQPGQEFCFPFKKCQDLVLAANQTCQEANVKCVPSNQLNPQCIPGGYSCSSLETQETCQPAKGFTLAGEGLCYWNGQSCKVITNCGEVQTQTQCEMQFLNRACLWTGQTCVAQQCSNFSSGNCTYILNNPMSGSAIQPCFWNIDDQTCTPTNANQLTLEDCAKNTDFHYRWAPINTIQGICAECNSQKFIYRNQCECKQLLQQQECMSSPGCIWEPSQNGQFGSCLQNTCINITNQQTCAQIQGCYWNTSIASSVCTVFSSCSAILGKNSQACLQQSIFCPGSNGKNCLNQFSMLSCSELQKEPNICYNSIGKDGYCIYNVSTNECQNLTSCGILTSIQQCNQFAHSCIWNANTYECQQKTCSNYLTKESCNFVQNSLNINVLNICSWNSDTKICYAYDNSLKYDINTCFNQTGRTHHWSEPLNASNGLCLPCRYSSLLNIKSDCSCSDLINYTDCALSSPKCFWNSTATTKCQKQVCTQLTNQGSCAISKNCYWNISNNKASCQNINQTDTTCATIKANTQQECLSQSILCAGINNGYCSSTLNSCSEYQTFYQCFGSVGTDGICQWNQTQTTCLGINNCNMITTEIQCSLLLNTCYWQTLNGNSSCTPYNCSTLYAQTNNCDFYLSTPNQNYEINLCYLEGLSCNSAHKSLINLTSSNCYASSGGTARWNASGTGTCQLCYTQIISILFLVLIYMN
;
A
#
# COMPACT_ATOMS: atom_id res chain seq x y z
N MET A 1 2.30 36.26 50.78
CA MET A 1 3.16 35.54 49.82
C MET A 1 2.37 34.35 49.32
N THR A 2 1.67 34.53 48.21
CA THR A 2 0.84 33.50 47.56
C THR A 2 1.16 33.58 46.08
N SER A 3 2.09 32.74 45.64
CA SER A 3 2.47 32.62 44.23
C SER A 3 1.45 31.76 43.50
N ILE A 4 0.69 32.39 42.62
CA ILE A 4 -0.16 31.74 41.63
C ILE A 4 0.73 31.37 40.45
N ILE A 5 0.95 30.07 40.22
CA ILE A 5 1.61 29.55 39.02
C ILE A 5 0.55 29.47 37.92
N LEU A 6 0.61 30.41 36.98
CA LEU A 6 -0.19 30.39 35.76
C LEU A 6 0.50 29.46 34.76
N ILE A 7 0.01 28.24 34.59
CA ILE A 7 0.44 27.33 33.52
C ILE A 7 -0.30 27.75 32.25
N ILE A 8 0.39 28.49 31.38
CA ILE A 8 -0.06 28.72 30.00
C ILE A 8 0.28 27.47 29.20
N VAL A 9 -0.71 26.59 29.01
CA VAL A 9 -0.61 25.49 28.04
C VAL A 9 -0.85 26.11 26.65
N ALA A 10 0.24 26.43 25.95
CA ALA A 10 0.17 26.78 24.54
C ALA A 10 -0.13 25.50 23.74
N PHE A 11 -1.40 25.27 23.40
CA PHE A 11 -1.78 24.30 22.39
C PHE A 11 -1.39 24.86 21.02
N SER A 12 -0.17 24.58 20.57
CA SER A 12 0.18 24.68 19.16
C SER A 12 -0.51 23.53 18.42
N ILE A 13 -1.74 23.78 17.95
CA ILE A 13 -2.44 22.89 17.01
C ILE A 13 -1.74 23.09 15.66
N LEU A 14 -0.68 22.32 15.41
CA LEU A 14 -0.04 22.23 14.11
C LEU A 14 -0.96 21.41 13.19
N GLY A 15 -1.91 22.09 12.55
CA GLY A 15 -2.71 21.50 11.48
C GLY A 15 -1.85 21.31 10.24
N ASN A 16 -1.40 20.08 9.98
CA ASN A 16 -0.81 19.72 8.69
C ASN A 16 -1.94 19.55 7.67
N ALA A 17 -1.95 20.46 6.71
CA ALA A 17 -2.86 20.49 5.59
C ALA A 17 -2.74 19.25 4.69
N ASN A 18 -3.64 18.28 4.81
CA ASN A 18 -3.57 17.07 3.99
C ASN A 18 -4.73 17.02 3.01
N PHE A 19 -4.47 17.42 1.76
CA PHE A 19 -5.36 17.33 0.60
C PHE A 19 -5.62 15.85 0.25
N ILE A 20 -6.86 15.44 -0.03
CA ILE A 20 -7.12 14.17 -0.74
C ILE A 20 -6.42 14.30 -2.10
N PRO A 21 -5.40 13.48 -2.41
CA PRO A 21 -4.57 13.73 -3.58
C PRO A 21 -5.42 13.58 -4.84
N ASN A 22 -5.64 14.69 -5.54
CA ASN A 22 -6.02 14.68 -6.94
C ASN A 22 -4.82 14.05 -7.69
N VAL A 23 -4.98 12.80 -8.16
CA VAL A 23 -3.88 11.97 -8.65
C VAL A 23 -3.68 12.18 -10.15
N GLN A 24 -3.57 13.44 -10.57
CA GLN A 24 -3.18 13.73 -11.94
C GLN A 24 -1.73 13.28 -12.19
N CYS A 25 -1.45 12.84 -13.41
CA CYS A 25 -0.11 12.54 -13.88
C CYS A 25 0.82 13.73 -13.65
N SER A 26 2.00 13.52 -13.08
CA SER A 26 3.06 14.54 -13.18
C SER A 26 3.51 14.69 -14.62
N CYS A 27 4.11 15.82 -15.00
CA CYS A 27 4.66 16.00 -16.35
C CYS A 27 5.61 14.88 -16.73
N GLN A 28 6.49 14.48 -15.80
CA GLN A 28 7.48 13.41 -15.95
C GLN A 28 6.90 12.03 -16.31
N GLN A 29 5.61 11.84 -16.06
CA GLN A 29 4.91 10.62 -16.39
C GLN A 29 4.34 10.62 -17.81
N MET A 30 4.20 11.77 -18.46
CA MET A 30 3.71 11.85 -19.83
C MET A 30 4.81 11.39 -20.78
N ILE A 31 4.56 10.26 -21.46
CA ILE A 31 5.53 9.63 -22.36
C ILE A 31 5.34 10.11 -23.80
N GLU A 32 4.16 10.65 -24.12
CA GLU A 32 3.83 11.16 -25.44
C GLU A 32 3.86 12.69 -25.48
N GLN A 33 4.46 13.24 -26.54
CA GLN A 33 4.55 14.70 -26.74
C GLN A 33 3.17 15.36 -26.72
N LYS A 34 2.16 14.69 -27.27
CA LYS A 34 0.79 15.19 -27.35
C LYS A 34 0.14 15.34 -25.97
N ASP A 35 0.23 14.30 -25.13
CA ASP A 35 -0.25 14.34 -23.74
C ASP A 35 0.47 15.43 -22.94
N CYS A 36 1.79 15.51 -23.12
CA CYS A 36 2.62 16.54 -22.48
C CYS A 36 2.18 17.97 -22.87
N SER A 37 1.96 18.21 -24.17
CA SER A 37 1.61 19.53 -24.69
C SER A 37 0.19 19.97 -24.32
N ASN A 38 -0.72 19.01 -24.09
CA ASN A 38 -2.09 19.28 -23.66
C ASN A 38 -2.18 19.69 -22.19
N LYS A 39 -1.18 19.34 -21.37
CA LYS A 39 -1.13 19.71 -19.96
C LYS A 39 -0.46 21.08 -19.78
N ALA A 40 -1.22 22.03 -19.25
CA ALA A 40 -0.86 23.46 -19.26
C ALA A 40 0.48 23.80 -18.59
N ASP A 41 0.89 23.04 -17.57
CA ASP A 41 2.13 23.24 -16.80
C ASP A 41 3.29 22.34 -17.23
N CYS A 42 3.15 21.64 -18.35
CA CYS A 42 4.17 20.75 -18.89
C CYS A 42 4.76 21.26 -20.20
N GLN A 43 6.00 20.83 -20.48
CA GLN A 43 6.66 21.06 -21.76
C GLN A 43 7.42 19.81 -22.20
N TRP A 44 7.36 19.55 -23.51
CA TRP A 44 8.11 18.47 -24.12
C TRP A 44 9.53 18.94 -24.42
N GLN A 45 10.52 18.24 -23.89
CA GLN A 45 11.93 18.44 -24.19
C GLN A 45 12.39 17.38 -25.17
N GLN A 46 12.83 17.83 -26.33
CA GLN A 46 13.40 16.97 -27.36
C GLN A 46 14.85 16.62 -26.99
N ILE A 47 15.24 15.35 -27.13
CA ILE A 47 16.63 14.93 -26.94
C ILE A 47 17.38 15.20 -28.26
N GLU A 48 18.51 15.93 -28.21
CA GLU A 48 19.18 16.57 -29.36
C GLU A 48 19.62 15.66 -30.53
N MET A 49 19.32 14.36 -30.52
CA MET A 49 19.71 13.41 -31.58
C MET A 49 18.60 12.46 -32.05
N ASP A 50 17.40 12.51 -31.48
CA ASP A 50 16.28 11.70 -31.94
C ASP A 50 14.99 12.54 -31.95
N PRO A 51 14.46 12.93 -33.13
CA PRO A 51 13.24 13.73 -33.22
C PRO A 51 11.99 12.99 -32.72
N PHE A 52 12.08 11.67 -32.52
CA PHE A 52 11.00 10.86 -31.98
C PHE A 52 11.15 10.58 -30.49
N ASN A 53 12.30 10.90 -29.88
CA ASN A 53 12.49 10.75 -28.44
C ASN A 53 12.60 12.10 -27.74
N GLY A 54 11.81 12.23 -26.70
CA GLY A 54 11.84 13.34 -25.78
C GLY A 54 11.29 12.90 -24.43
N TYR A 55 11.25 13.84 -23.51
CA TYR A 55 10.64 13.64 -22.21
C TYR A 55 9.78 14.85 -21.87
N CYS A 56 8.76 14.60 -21.08
CA CYS A 56 7.92 15.67 -20.57
C CYS A 56 8.45 16.14 -19.23
N GLU A 57 8.62 17.44 -19.06
CA GLU A 57 9.01 18.04 -17.80
C GLU A 57 8.04 19.15 -17.40
N GLN A 58 8.12 19.54 -16.14
CA GLN A 58 7.35 20.66 -15.65
C GLN A 58 7.96 21.97 -16.15
N LYS A 59 7.15 22.78 -16.83
CA LYS A 59 7.57 24.08 -17.34
C LYS A 59 7.74 25.04 -16.17
N SER A 60 8.87 25.77 -16.13
CA SER A 60 9.07 26.81 -15.11
C SER A 60 7.98 27.88 -15.23
N CYS A 61 7.44 28.31 -14.09
CA CYS A 61 6.30 29.23 -14.04
C CYS A 61 6.53 30.50 -14.86
N GLN A 62 7.77 31.03 -14.89
CA GLN A 62 8.13 32.22 -15.65
C GLN A 62 7.91 32.11 -17.17
N TYR A 63 7.74 30.90 -17.70
CA TYR A 63 7.49 30.65 -19.12
C TYR A 63 6.02 30.31 -19.43
N LEU A 64 5.15 30.22 -18.41
CA LEU A 64 3.73 29.97 -18.62
C LEU A 64 3.04 31.23 -19.12
N THR A 65 2.14 31.09 -20.10
CA THR A 65 1.20 32.16 -20.45
C THR A 65 0.25 32.44 -19.28
N GLN A 66 -0.44 33.58 -19.25
CA GLN A 66 -1.45 33.88 -18.23
C GLN A 66 -2.45 32.72 -18.06
N GLN A 67 -3.02 32.23 -19.17
CA GLN A 67 -3.98 31.13 -19.15
C GLN A 67 -3.35 29.82 -18.64
N GLN A 68 -2.14 29.49 -19.08
CA GLN A 68 -1.43 28.30 -18.58
C GLN A 68 -1.11 28.40 -17.08
N CYS A 69 -0.74 29.60 -16.63
CA CYS A 69 -0.42 29.87 -15.24
C CYS A 69 -1.65 29.72 -14.34
N GLN A 70 -2.80 30.23 -14.78
CA GLN A 70 -4.08 30.10 -14.06
C GLN A 70 -4.58 28.65 -14.00
N LEU A 71 -4.22 27.82 -14.98
CA LEU A 71 -4.53 26.38 -15.01
C LEU A 71 -3.47 25.53 -14.31
N SER A 72 -2.30 26.10 -13.97
CA SER A 72 -1.19 25.38 -13.35
C SER A 72 -1.44 25.17 -11.86
N TYR A 73 -1.23 23.95 -11.40
CA TYR A 73 -1.28 23.63 -9.98
C TYR A 73 -0.05 24.14 -9.20
N SER A 74 1.03 24.50 -9.88
CA SER A 74 2.32 24.80 -9.24
C SER A 74 2.75 26.24 -9.39
N CYS A 75 1.90 27.06 -10.01
CA CYS A 75 2.19 28.45 -10.30
C CYS A 75 1.00 29.33 -9.95
N TYR A 76 1.23 30.62 -9.78
CA TYR A 76 0.17 31.61 -9.65
C TYR A 76 0.48 32.81 -10.53
N TYR A 77 -0.58 33.42 -11.06
CA TYR A 77 -0.47 34.60 -11.90
C TYR A 77 -0.63 35.86 -11.04
N GLN A 78 0.31 36.79 -11.18
CA GLN A 78 0.19 38.10 -10.55
C GLN A 78 0.13 39.19 -11.63
N PRO A 79 -0.98 39.95 -11.72
CA PRO A 79 -1.06 41.09 -12.63
C PRO A 79 -0.08 42.17 -12.16
N GLY A 80 0.95 42.47 -12.97
CA GLY A 80 1.88 43.57 -12.70
C GLY A 80 1.47 44.87 -13.38
N GLN A 81 2.39 45.84 -13.40
CA GLN A 81 2.25 47.06 -14.20
C GLN A 81 2.05 46.69 -15.69
N PRO A 82 1.40 47.53 -16.52
CA PRO A 82 1.22 47.27 -17.94
C PRO A 82 2.56 46.89 -18.61
N GLY A 83 2.66 45.68 -19.15
CA GLY A 83 3.89 45.15 -19.77
C GLY A 83 4.78 44.28 -18.87
N GLN A 84 4.38 44.02 -17.62
CA GLN A 84 5.07 43.15 -16.67
C GLN A 84 4.11 42.11 -16.09
N GLU A 85 3.76 41.11 -16.90
CA GLU A 85 3.00 39.96 -16.44
C GLU A 85 3.97 38.87 -15.99
N PHE A 86 3.82 38.42 -14.75
CA PHE A 86 4.69 37.39 -14.19
C PHE A 86 3.87 36.25 -13.62
N CYS A 87 4.23 35.05 -14.04
CA CYS A 87 3.78 33.81 -13.44
C CYS A 87 4.87 33.30 -12.50
N PHE A 88 4.53 33.11 -11.23
CA PHE A 88 5.48 32.78 -10.17
C PHE A 88 5.27 31.36 -9.65
N PRO A 89 6.33 30.68 -9.17
CA PRO A 89 6.19 29.43 -8.42
C PRO A 89 5.27 29.61 -7.22
N PHE A 90 4.21 28.83 -7.19
CA PHE A 90 3.28 28.80 -6.08
C PHE A 90 3.82 27.85 -5.01
N LYS A 91 4.35 28.41 -3.92
CA LYS A 91 4.77 27.64 -2.74
C LYS A 91 3.66 27.65 -1.71
N LYS A 92 3.27 28.83 -1.23
CA LYS A 92 2.17 29.02 -0.28
C LYS A 92 1.19 30.10 -0.69
N CYS A 93 0.00 29.98 -0.13
CA CYS A 93 -1.02 31.02 -0.20
C CYS A 93 -0.54 32.36 0.36
N GLN A 94 0.29 32.38 1.40
CA GLN A 94 0.82 33.63 1.93
C GLN A 94 1.74 34.38 0.96
N ASP A 95 2.22 33.73 -0.12
CA ASP A 95 3.01 34.39 -1.16
C ASP A 95 2.12 35.11 -2.19
N LEU A 96 0.79 34.90 -2.17
CA LEU A 96 -0.13 35.57 -3.08
C LEU A 96 -0.28 37.04 -2.71
N VAL A 97 0.02 37.90 -3.68
CA VAL A 97 -0.30 39.33 -3.62
C VAL A 97 -1.61 39.54 -4.36
N LEU A 98 -2.69 39.80 -3.61
CA LEU A 98 -4.02 40.00 -4.18
C LEU A 98 -4.15 41.40 -4.78
N ALA A 99 -4.71 41.49 -5.99
CA ALA A 99 -5.20 42.76 -6.51
C ALA A 99 -6.41 43.26 -5.68
N ALA A 100 -6.72 44.56 -5.76
CA ALA A 100 -7.88 45.11 -5.07
C ALA A 100 -9.17 44.35 -5.45
N ASN A 101 -9.90 43.86 -4.44
CA ASN A 101 -11.11 43.04 -4.58
C ASN A 101 -10.93 41.63 -5.15
N GLN A 102 -9.69 41.19 -5.45
CA GLN A 102 -9.41 39.81 -5.85
C GLN A 102 -9.44 38.89 -4.63
N THR A 103 -10.08 37.74 -4.76
CA THR A 103 -10.08 36.69 -3.73
C THR A 103 -8.85 35.78 -3.85
N CYS A 104 -8.55 35.07 -2.78
CA CYS A 104 -7.47 34.08 -2.78
C CYS A 104 -7.67 32.99 -3.84
N GLN A 105 -8.89 32.50 -4.04
CA GLN A 105 -9.21 31.50 -5.06
C GLN A 105 -9.05 32.05 -6.48
N GLU A 106 -9.42 33.31 -6.72
CA GLU A 106 -9.23 33.98 -8.01
C GLU A 106 -7.74 34.17 -8.34
N ALA A 107 -6.88 34.29 -7.34
CA ALA A 107 -5.43 34.36 -7.52
C ALA A 107 -4.79 32.97 -7.66
N ASN A 108 -5.25 31.99 -6.87
CA ASN A 108 -4.89 30.60 -7.01
C ASN A 108 -5.99 29.71 -6.41
N VAL A 109 -6.52 28.77 -7.21
CA VAL A 109 -7.61 27.87 -6.80
C VAL A 109 -7.32 27.01 -5.57
N LYS A 110 -6.04 26.86 -5.18
CA LYS A 110 -5.62 26.13 -3.97
C LYS A 110 -5.72 26.94 -2.67
N CYS A 111 -5.94 28.25 -2.77
CA CYS A 111 -5.89 29.13 -1.62
C CYS A 111 -7.26 29.47 -1.09
N VAL A 112 -7.37 29.41 0.23
CA VAL A 112 -8.59 29.72 0.95
C VAL A 112 -8.58 31.15 1.50
N PRO A 113 -9.74 31.80 1.61
CA PRO A 113 -9.80 33.18 2.05
C PRO A 113 -9.41 33.23 3.51
N SER A 114 -8.49 34.11 3.85
CA SER A 114 -8.45 34.62 5.22
C SER A 114 -9.69 35.45 5.44
N ASN A 115 -10.21 35.42 6.67
CA ASN A 115 -11.26 36.30 7.13
C ASN A 115 -11.02 37.75 6.66
N GLN A 116 -12.09 38.46 6.32
CA GLN A 116 -12.10 39.75 5.59
C GLN A 116 -11.31 40.92 6.23
N LEU A 117 -10.64 40.69 7.37
CA LEU A 117 -9.84 41.68 8.09
C LEU A 117 -8.33 41.59 7.80
N ASN A 118 -7.85 40.53 7.14
CA ASN A 118 -6.44 40.40 6.79
C ASN A 118 -6.27 39.85 5.36
N PRO A 119 -5.70 40.60 4.40
CA PRO A 119 -5.63 40.22 2.98
C PRO A 119 -4.65 39.07 2.68
N GLN A 120 -4.11 38.37 3.68
CA GLN A 120 -3.18 37.27 3.47
C GLN A 120 -3.93 35.98 3.20
N CYS A 121 -3.68 35.32 2.07
CA CYS A 121 -4.27 34.01 1.83
C CYS A 121 -3.66 32.97 2.78
N ILE A 122 -4.52 32.19 3.43
CA ILE A 122 -4.09 31.11 4.32
C ILE A 122 -3.94 29.79 3.54
N PRO A 123 -3.04 28.88 3.95
CA PRO A 123 -2.92 27.57 3.33
C PRO A 123 -4.25 26.82 3.50
N GLY A 124 -4.71 26.15 2.44
CA GLY A 124 -5.70 25.08 2.60
C GLY A 124 -5.13 24.05 3.56
N GLY A 125 -5.93 23.52 4.48
CA GLY A 125 -5.41 22.58 5.49
C GLY A 125 -6.10 22.53 6.84
N TYR A 126 -6.87 23.55 7.17
CA TYR A 126 -7.85 23.45 8.23
C TYR A 126 -8.80 22.30 7.92
N SER A 127 -9.21 21.54 8.94
CA SER A 127 -10.39 20.66 8.82
C SER A 127 -11.61 21.56 8.65
N CYS A 128 -12.61 21.17 7.85
CA CYS A 128 -13.85 21.92 7.79
C CYS A 128 -14.43 22.10 9.20
N SER A 129 -14.29 21.10 10.07
CA SER A 129 -14.76 21.17 11.45
C SER A 129 -14.08 22.24 12.31
N SER A 130 -12.89 22.71 11.93
CA SER A 130 -12.16 23.79 12.63
C SER A 130 -12.59 25.20 12.20
N LEU A 131 -13.48 25.31 11.22
CA LEU A 131 -14.01 26.58 10.74
C LEU A 131 -15.32 26.89 11.48
N GLU A 132 -15.20 27.66 12.55
CA GLU A 132 -16.29 27.87 13.51
C GLU A 132 -17.36 28.87 13.04
N THR A 133 -17.13 29.60 11.94
CA THR A 133 -18.07 30.64 11.46
C THR A 133 -18.52 30.40 10.02
N GLN A 134 -19.71 30.89 9.69
CA GLN A 134 -20.22 30.86 8.33
C GLN A 134 -19.27 31.59 7.36
N GLU A 135 -18.69 32.72 7.74
CA GLU A 135 -17.81 33.49 6.87
C GLU A 135 -16.47 32.79 6.59
N THR A 136 -15.97 32.00 7.55
CA THR A 136 -14.74 31.21 7.39
C THR A 136 -14.97 29.88 6.68
N CYS A 137 -16.20 29.36 6.74
CA CYS A 137 -16.60 28.14 6.04
C CYS A 137 -17.07 28.38 4.60
N GLN A 138 -17.86 29.43 4.41
CA GLN A 138 -18.52 29.85 3.17
C GLN A 138 -18.40 31.37 3.02
N PRO A 139 -17.22 31.86 2.62
CA PRO A 139 -17.02 33.27 2.37
C PRO A 139 -17.97 33.76 1.27
N ALA A 140 -18.45 35.01 1.37
CA ALA A 140 -19.46 35.58 0.46
C ALA A 140 -19.09 35.53 -1.03
N LYS A 141 -17.82 35.31 -1.37
CA LYS A 141 -17.30 35.12 -2.73
C LYS A 141 -16.46 33.85 -2.86
N GLY A 142 -16.96 32.71 -2.40
CA GLY A 142 -16.32 31.44 -2.67
C GLY A 142 -16.57 30.39 -1.59
N PHE A 143 -15.63 29.47 -1.48
CA PHE A 143 -15.70 28.33 -0.59
C PHE A 143 -14.36 28.05 0.04
N THR A 144 -14.42 27.48 1.23
CA THR A 144 -13.21 27.03 1.91
C THR A 144 -12.89 25.60 1.49
N LEU A 145 -11.75 25.39 0.83
CA LEU A 145 -11.18 24.08 0.57
C LEU A 145 -10.30 23.68 1.77
N ALA A 146 -10.82 22.80 2.61
CA ALA A 146 -10.08 22.16 3.68
C ALA A 146 -9.16 21.05 3.15
N GLY A 147 -8.30 20.52 4.02
CA GLY A 147 -7.58 19.27 3.69
C GLY A 147 -8.55 18.12 3.37
N GLU A 148 -9.69 18.09 4.06
CA GLU A 148 -10.71 17.05 3.91
C GLU A 148 -11.54 17.20 2.63
N GLY A 149 -11.53 18.36 1.97
CA GLY A 149 -12.33 18.65 0.79
C GLY A 149 -13.03 20.02 0.85
N LEU A 150 -14.03 20.19 0.00
CA LEU A 150 -14.79 21.44 -0.05
C LEU A 150 -15.71 21.57 1.18
N CYS A 151 -15.60 22.69 1.89
CA CYS A 151 -16.42 22.97 3.05
C CYS A 151 -17.71 23.71 2.73
N TYR A 152 -18.78 23.40 3.48
CA TYR A 152 -20.04 24.11 3.43
C TYR A 152 -20.60 24.32 4.84
N TRP A 153 -21.33 25.43 5.00
CA TRP A 153 -21.98 25.77 6.26
C TRP A 153 -23.40 25.20 6.25
N ASN A 154 -23.72 24.30 7.18
CA ASN A 154 -25.04 23.69 7.25
C ASN A 154 -26.04 24.47 8.14
N GLY A 155 -25.68 25.68 8.57
CA GLY A 155 -26.44 26.50 9.52
C GLY A 155 -25.96 26.39 10.97
N GLN A 156 -25.20 25.34 11.32
CA GLN A 156 -24.69 25.14 12.69
C GLN A 156 -23.17 25.00 12.76
N SER A 157 -22.60 24.32 11.77
CA SER A 157 -21.19 23.96 11.74
C SER A 157 -20.71 23.88 10.30
N CYS A 158 -19.41 24.03 10.12
CA CYS A 158 -18.78 23.81 8.84
C CYS A 158 -18.52 22.31 8.60
N LYS A 159 -19.01 21.79 7.48
CA LYS A 159 -18.95 20.37 7.10
C LYS A 159 -18.31 20.22 5.72
N VAL A 160 -17.81 19.03 5.42
CA VAL A 160 -17.31 18.71 4.07
C VAL A 160 -18.49 18.31 3.17
N ILE A 161 -18.50 18.75 1.90
CA ILE A 161 -19.53 18.38 0.91
C ILE A 161 -19.29 16.95 0.43
N THR A 162 -19.97 15.99 1.03
CA THR A 162 -19.84 14.56 0.68
C THR A 162 -20.65 14.17 -0.55
N ASN A 163 -21.69 14.93 -0.89
CA ASN A 163 -22.55 14.68 -2.03
C ASN A 163 -23.13 15.99 -2.60
N CYS A 164 -23.47 15.99 -3.89
CA CYS A 164 -24.01 17.18 -4.56
C CYS A 164 -25.32 17.67 -3.91
N GLY A 165 -26.12 16.79 -3.31
CA GLY A 165 -27.39 17.16 -2.67
C GLY A 165 -27.24 18.06 -1.43
N GLU A 166 -26.05 18.15 -0.84
CA GLU A 166 -25.73 19.07 0.25
C GLU A 166 -25.53 20.52 -0.24
N VAL A 167 -25.36 20.72 -1.54
CA VAL A 167 -25.20 22.02 -2.16
C VAL A 167 -26.58 22.65 -2.41
N GLN A 168 -26.88 23.72 -1.67
CA GLN A 168 -28.24 24.28 -1.60
C GLN A 168 -28.53 25.38 -2.62
N THR A 169 -27.52 25.95 -3.29
CA THR A 169 -27.74 27.06 -4.23
C THR A 169 -27.18 26.80 -5.62
N GLN A 170 -27.78 27.46 -6.61
CA GLN A 170 -27.34 27.39 -8.01
C GLN A 170 -25.89 27.86 -8.16
N THR A 171 -25.57 29.05 -7.63
CA THR A 171 -24.22 29.63 -7.72
C THR A 171 -23.16 28.71 -7.14
N GLN A 172 -23.52 27.98 -6.08
CA GLN A 172 -22.65 26.98 -5.48
C GLN A 172 -22.49 25.76 -6.40
N CYS A 173 -23.58 25.23 -6.93
CA CYS A 173 -23.55 24.03 -7.78
C CYS A 173 -22.83 24.25 -9.14
N GLU A 174 -22.95 25.44 -9.71
CA GLU A 174 -22.44 25.79 -11.06
C GLU A 174 -20.97 26.24 -11.08
N MET A 175 -20.27 26.18 -9.95
CA MET A 175 -18.86 26.53 -9.91
C MET A 175 -18.01 25.65 -10.82
N GLN A 176 -16.95 26.23 -11.38
CA GLN A 176 -16.10 25.56 -12.36
C GLN A 176 -15.53 24.22 -11.90
N PHE A 177 -15.22 24.05 -10.62
CA PHE A 177 -14.69 22.77 -10.13
C PHE A 177 -15.80 21.74 -9.78
N LEU A 178 -17.03 22.20 -9.53
CA LEU A 178 -18.19 21.31 -9.32
C LEU A 178 -18.90 20.97 -10.62
N ASN A 179 -18.74 21.72 -11.71
CA ASN A 179 -19.46 21.48 -12.97
C ASN A 179 -19.19 20.08 -13.61
N ARG A 180 -18.10 19.43 -13.20
CA ARG A 180 -17.76 18.04 -13.57
C ARG A 180 -18.29 17.01 -12.58
N ALA A 181 -18.62 17.40 -11.36
CA ALA A 181 -19.13 16.50 -10.31
C ALA A 181 -20.65 16.61 -10.13
N CYS A 182 -21.19 17.81 -10.28
CA CYS A 182 -22.54 18.19 -9.93
C CYS A 182 -23.21 19.01 -11.04
N LEU A 183 -24.54 18.96 -11.08
CA LEU A 183 -25.40 19.69 -12.00
C LEU A 183 -26.56 20.34 -11.24
N TRP A 184 -26.82 21.61 -11.53
CA TRP A 184 -28.01 22.29 -11.03
C TRP A 184 -29.22 21.95 -11.90
N THR A 185 -30.27 21.40 -11.29
CA THR A 185 -31.51 21.01 -11.99
C THR A 185 -32.55 22.14 -12.06
N GLY A 186 -32.23 23.33 -11.52
CA GLY A 186 -33.19 24.41 -11.28
C GLY A 186 -33.74 24.42 -9.86
N GLN A 187 -33.73 23.28 -9.15
CA GLN A 187 -34.23 23.16 -7.77
C GLN A 187 -33.18 22.61 -6.81
N THR A 188 -32.41 21.63 -7.26
CA THR A 188 -31.41 20.95 -6.43
C THR A 188 -30.14 20.69 -7.23
N CYS A 189 -29.03 20.57 -6.50
CA CYS A 189 -27.77 20.16 -7.07
C CYS A 189 -27.69 18.62 -7.03
N VAL A 190 -27.57 17.98 -8.18
CA VAL A 190 -27.52 16.51 -8.33
C VAL A 190 -26.16 16.09 -8.89
N ALA A 191 -25.83 14.80 -8.79
CA ALA A 191 -24.61 14.27 -9.40
C ALA A 191 -24.65 14.43 -10.93
N GLN A 192 -23.55 14.88 -11.51
CA GLN A 192 -23.39 15.02 -12.96
C GLN A 192 -23.32 13.63 -13.61
N GLN A 193 -23.91 13.49 -14.79
CA GLN A 193 -23.82 12.28 -15.61
C GLN A 193 -23.23 12.63 -16.97
N CYS A 194 -22.55 11.68 -17.63
CA CYS A 194 -22.00 11.91 -18.97
C CYS A 194 -23.08 12.42 -19.94
N SER A 195 -24.30 11.87 -19.87
CA SER A 195 -25.45 12.24 -20.72
C SER A 195 -25.85 13.72 -20.65
N ASN A 196 -25.38 14.45 -19.64
CA ASN A 196 -25.69 15.85 -19.45
C ASN A 196 -24.75 16.78 -20.25
N PHE A 197 -23.66 16.26 -20.82
CA PHE A 197 -22.74 17.05 -21.62
C PHE A 197 -23.11 17.10 -23.11
N SER A 198 -22.83 18.24 -23.72
CA SER A 198 -22.82 18.42 -25.18
C SER A 198 -21.48 17.97 -25.79
N SER A 199 -21.42 17.86 -27.12
CA SER A 199 -20.25 17.38 -27.87
C SER A 199 -18.93 18.06 -27.49
N GLY A 200 -18.95 19.38 -27.27
CA GLY A 200 -17.75 20.15 -26.91
C GLY A 200 -17.24 19.88 -25.49
N ASN A 201 -18.10 19.39 -24.59
CA ASN A 201 -17.80 19.22 -23.17
C ASN A 201 -17.76 17.75 -22.73
N CYS A 202 -18.00 16.80 -23.64
CA CYS A 202 -18.03 15.37 -23.34
C CYS A 202 -16.61 14.81 -23.11
N THR A 203 -16.09 15.00 -21.89
CA THR A 203 -14.75 14.55 -21.51
C THR A 203 -14.80 13.60 -20.32
N TYR A 204 -15.25 14.07 -19.16
CA TYR A 204 -15.32 13.27 -17.94
C TYR A 204 -16.31 13.84 -16.94
N ILE A 205 -16.69 13.01 -15.97
CA ILE A 205 -17.31 13.42 -14.71
C ILE A 205 -16.45 13.00 -13.51
N LEU A 206 -16.58 13.74 -12.41
CA LEU A 206 -16.04 13.37 -11.11
C LEU A 206 -17.12 12.64 -10.32
N ASN A 207 -16.91 11.36 -10.03
CA ASN A 207 -17.88 10.52 -9.29
C ASN A 207 -18.08 11.00 -7.84
N ASN A 208 -17.11 11.73 -7.30
CA ASN A 208 -17.18 12.34 -5.98
C ASN A 208 -16.69 13.80 -6.07
N PRO A 209 -17.50 14.79 -5.65
CA PRO A 209 -17.10 16.20 -5.66
C PRO A 209 -15.90 16.53 -4.75
N MET A 210 -15.55 15.65 -3.80
CA MET A 210 -14.45 15.89 -2.84
C MET A 210 -13.10 15.38 -3.29
N SER A 211 -13.05 14.22 -3.93
CA SER A 211 -11.79 13.48 -3.96
C SER A 211 -10.93 13.82 -5.16
N GLY A 212 -11.53 14.25 -6.28
CA GLY A 212 -10.89 14.31 -7.60
C GLY A 212 -10.43 12.93 -8.12
N SER A 213 -10.23 11.95 -7.23
CA SER A 213 -9.60 10.66 -7.46
C SER A 213 -10.45 9.64 -8.19
N ALA A 214 -11.78 9.83 -8.24
CA ALA A 214 -12.70 8.92 -8.90
C ALA A 214 -13.29 9.61 -10.13
N ILE A 215 -12.70 9.35 -11.29
CA ILE A 215 -13.13 9.90 -12.57
C ILE A 215 -13.85 8.83 -13.38
N GLN A 216 -14.99 9.20 -13.96
CA GLN A 216 -15.64 8.40 -14.99
C GLN A 216 -15.41 9.11 -16.33
N PRO A 217 -14.60 8.53 -17.23
CA PRO A 217 -14.43 9.05 -18.57
C PRO A 217 -15.75 9.03 -19.33
N CYS A 218 -15.94 10.03 -20.18
CA CYS A 218 -17.08 10.13 -21.08
C CYS A 218 -16.60 10.13 -22.53
N PHE A 219 -17.45 9.64 -23.43
CA PHE A 219 -17.20 9.63 -24.86
C PHE A 219 -18.42 10.14 -25.61
N TRP A 220 -18.19 10.96 -26.64
CA TRP A 220 -19.26 11.48 -27.48
C TRP A 220 -19.61 10.47 -28.56
N ASN A 221 -20.76 9.80 -28.41
CA ASN A 221 -21.28 8.93 -29.44
C ASN A 221 -21.82 9.78 -30.60
N ILE A 222 -21.15 9.71 -31.76
CA ILE A 222 -21.52 10.45 -32.97
C ILE A 222 -22.87 9.95 -33.51
N ASP A 223 -23.14 8.66 -33.42
CA ASP A 223 -24.35 8.04 -33.99
C ASP A 223 -25.61 8.48 -33.22
N ASP A 224 -25.53 8.49 -31.89
CA ASP A 224 -26.66 8.83 -31.02
C ASP A 224 -26.69 10.33 -30.64
N GLN A 225 -25.66 11.11 -31.00
CA GLN A 225 -25.45 12.48 -30.53
C GLN A 225 -25.59 12.62 -29.00
N THR A 226 -25.10 11.63 -28.27
CA THR A 226 -25.13 11.61 -26.81
C THR A 226 -23.75 11.38 -26.23
N CYS A 227 -23.51 11.96 -25.06
CA CYS A 227 -22.32 11.71 -24.29
C CYS A 227 -22.56 10.52 -23.35
N THR A 228 -21.84 9.42 -23.52
CA THR A 228 -22.04 8.20 -22.74
C THR A 228 -20.82 7.91 -21.86
N PRO A 229 -21.01 7.22 -20.72
CA PRO A 229 -19.89 6.70 -19.94
C PRO A 229 -19.06 5.74 -20.80
N THR A 230 -17.74 5.89 -20.76
CA THR A 230 -16.81 4.99 -21.44
C THR A 230 -15.78 4.46 -20.46
N ASN A 231 -15.18 3.31 -20.77
CA ASN A 231 -14.07 2.81 -19.99
C ASN A 231 -12.76 3.41 -20.48
N ALA A 232 -11.79 3.63 -19.58
CA ALA A 232 -10.49 4.19 -19.96
C ALA A 232 -9.82 3.39 -21.09
N ASN A 233 -9.95 2.06 -21.10
CA ASN A 233 -9.38 1.19 -22.14
C ASN A 233 -9.98 1.38 -23.55
N GLN A 234 -11.06 2.16 -23.70
CA GLN A 234 -11.66 2.50 -24.99
C GLN A 234 -11.21 3.88 -25.50
N LEU A 235 -10.50 4.66 -24.68
CA LEU A 235 -9.98 5.96 -25.08
C LEU A 235 -8.78 5.80 -26.01
N THR A 236 -8.62 6.70 -26.97
CA THR A 236 -7.46 6.75 -27.87
C THR A 236 -6.35 7.63 -27.28
N LEU A 237 -5.23 7.76 -28.00
CA LEU A 237 -4.16 8.72 -27.68
C LEU A 237 -4.71 10.16 -27.59
N GLU A 238 -5.66 10.54 -28.45
CA GLU A 238 -6.28 11.86 -28.47
C GLU A 238 -7.06 12.17 -27.18
N ASP A 239 -7.79 11.16 -26.70
CA ASP A 239 -8.81 11.34 -25.69
C ASP A 239 -8.33 10.95 -24.30
N CYS A 240 -7.32 10.08 -24.17
CA CYS A 240 -6.94 9.48 -22.90
C CYS A 240 -6.67 10.50 -21.80
N ALA A 241 -5.66 11.39 -21.97
CA ALA A 241 -5.34 12.36 -20.93
C ALA A 241 -6.45 13.40 -20.74
N LYS A 242 -7.04 13.88 -21.83
CA LYS A 242 -8.08 14.94 -21.82
C LYS A 242 -9.40 14.46 -21.16
N ASN A 243 -9.87 13.28 -21.54
CA ASN A 243 -11.14 12.70 -21.07
C ASN A 243 -10.98 11.98 -19.72
N THR A 244 -9.83 12.14 -19.06
CA THR A 244 -9.61 11.65 -17.70
C THR A 244 -9.07 12.72 -16.76
N ASP A 245 -9.15 14.01 -17.13
CA ASP A 245 -8.54 15.10 -16.35
C ASP A 245 -7.07 14.84 -16.00
N PHE A 246 -6.33 14.24 -16.93
CA PHE A 246 -4.94 13.81 -16.74
C PHE A 246 -4.77 12.84 -15.55
N HIS A 247 -5.77 12.05 -15.16
CA HIS A 247 -5.57 10.93 -14.23
C HIS A 247 -5.04 9.69 -14.94
N TYR A 248 -5.26 9.63 -16.25
CA TYR A 248 -4.73 8.61 -17.12
C TYR A 248 -3.86 9.27 -18.18
N ARG A 249 -2.96 8.48 -18.75
CA ARG A 249 -2.06 8.85 -19.84
C ARG A 249 -2.01 7.75 -20.89
N TRP A 250 -1.64 8.08 -22.11
CA TRP A 250 -1.39 7.05 -23.10
C TRP A 250 -0.08 6.32 -22.79
N ALA A 251 -0.15 4.99 -22.65
CA ALA A 251 1.02 4.13 -22.54
C ALA A 251 1.19 3.35 -23.85
N PRO A 252 2.21 3.67 -24.67
CA PRO A 252 2.42 3.01 -25.95
C PRO A 252 2.88 1.56 -25.74
N ILE A 253 2.23 0.63 -26.42
CA ILE A 253 2.61 -0.79 -26.48
C ILE A 253 3.59 -1.01 -27.63
N ASN A 254 3.30 -0.38 -28.77
CA ASN A 254 4.17 -0.31 -29.94
C ASN A 254 4.00 1.07 -30.61
N THR A 255 4.42 1.21 -31.87
CA THR A 255 4.39 2.48 -32.61
C THR A 255 2.99 2.95 -33.01
N ILE A 256 2.00 2.06 -33.02
CA ILE A 256 0.64 2.34 -33.53
C ILE A 256 -0.42 2.11 -32.43
N GLN A 257 -0.13 1.23 -31.48
CA GLN A 257 -1.05 0.80 -30.44
C GLN A 257 -0.56 1.24 -29.06
N GLY A 258 -1.52 1.55 -28.20
CA GLY A 258 -1.29 1.85 -26.80
C GLY A 258 -2.59 1.66 -26.02
N ILE A 259 -2.53 2.06 -24.77
CA ILE A 259 -3.60 1.87 -23.80
C ILE A 259 -3.68 3.10 -22.92
N CYS A 260 -4.90 3.48 -22.53
CA CYS A 260 -5.09 4.55 -21.57
C CYS A 260 -4.88 4.03 -20.14
N ALA A 261 -3.82 4.51 -19.52
CA ALA A 261 -3.20 3.94 -18.34
C ALA A 261 -3.29 4.91 -17.16
N GLU A 262 -3.81 4.45 -16.02
CA GLU A 262 -3.86 5.28 -14.80
C GLU A 262 -2.44 5.71 -14.39
N CYS A 263 -2.28 6.97 -14.02
CA CYS A 263 -0.96 7.51 -13.76
C CYS A 263 -0.32 7.04 -12.46
N ASN A 264 -1.15 6.59 -11.52
CA ASN A 264 -0.73 5.90 -10.30
C ASN A 264 -1.06 4.41 -10.33
N SER A 265 -0.83 3.76 -11.48
CA SER A 265 -1.05 2.32 -11.60
C SER A 265 0.02 1.47 -10.95
N GLN A 266 1.07 2.07 -10.39
CA GLN A 266 2.18 1.35 -9.79
C GLN A 266 1.78 0.74 -8.45
N LYS A 267 0.81 -0.17 -8.46
CA LYS A 267 0.43 -0.97 -7.31
C LYS A 267 1.39 -2.14 -7.26
N PHE A 268 2.38 -2.08 -6.37
CA PHE A 268 3.09 -3.29 -6.00
C PHE A 268 2.09 -4.34 -5.51
N ILE A 269 2.25 -5.57 -6.00
CA ILE A 269 1.59 -6.72 -5.38
C ILE A 269 2.21 -6.84 -4.00
N TYR A 270 1.41 -6.62 -2.95
CA TYR A 270 1.91 -6.89 -1.62
C TYR A 270 2.15 -8.39 -1.51
N ARG A 271 3.33 -8.77 -0.99
CA ARG A 271 3.74 -10.17 -0.86
C ARG A 271 2.72 -11.01 -0.08
N ASN A 272 1.84 -10.36 0.69
CA ASN A 272 0.81 -10.97 1.52
C ASN A 272 -0.63 -10.70 1.05
N GLN A 273 -0.87 -10.30 -0.21
CA GLN A 273 -2.24 -10.15 -0.73
C GLN A 273 -3.00 -11.49 -0.69
N CYS A 274 -4.29 -11.40 -0.40
CA CYS A 274 -5.20 -12.55 -0.39
C CYS A 274 -5.49 -13.07 -1.79
N GLU A 275 -5.33 -14.36 -2.01
CA GLU A 275 -5.87 -15.09 -3.15
C GLU A 275 -7.39 -15.29 -2.97
N CYS A 276 -8.15 -15.44 -4.07
CA CYS A 276 -9.61 -15.58 -4.00
C CYS A 276 -10.05 -16.68 -3.04
N LYS A 277 -9.39 -17.85 -3.09
CA LYS A 277 -9.69 -19.00 -2.23
C LYS A 277 -9.49 -18.74 -0.72
N GLN A 278 -8.83 -17.64 -0.35
CA GLN A 278 -8.62 -17.23 1.05
C GLN A 278 -9.75 -16.36 1.58
N LEU A 279 -10.59 -15.82 0.69
CA LEU A 279 -11.68 -14.91 1.02
C LEU A 279 -12.88 -15.74 1.43
N LEU A 280 -13.13 -15.80 2.73
CA LEU A 280 -14.16 -16.65 3.31
C LEU A 280 -15.56 -16.03 3.21
N GLN A 281 -15.63 -14.72 2.98
CA GLN A 281 -16.88 -13.98 2.95
C GLN A 281 -17.22 -13.53 1.53
N GLN A 282 -18.52 -13.57 1.20
CA GLN A 282 -19.03 -13.11 -0.09
C GLN A 282 -18.64 -11.65 -0.35
N GLN A 283 -18.75 -10.78 0.65
CA GLN A 283 -18.46 -9.35 0.49
C GLN A 283 -16.99 -9.10 0.14
N GLU A 284 -16.07 -9.83 0.78
CA GLU A 284 -14.63 -9.75 0.48
C GLU A 284 -14.34 -10.28 -0.91
N CYS A 285 -14.95 -11.41 -1.26
CA CYS A 285 -14.81 -12.02 -2.57
C CYS A 285 -15.24 -11.05 -3.69
N MET A 286 -16.39 -10.41 -3.54
CA MET A 286 -16.91 -9.44 -4.50
C MET A 286 -16.10 -8.14 -4.53
N SER A 287 -15.39 -7.80 -3.43
CA SER A 287 -14.50 -6.64 -3.35
C SER A 287 -13.10 -6.91 -3.92
N SER A 288 -12.74 -8.17 -4.12
CA SER A 288 -11.45 -8.58 -4.66
C SER A 288 -11.48 -8.67 -6.18
N PRO A 289 -10.64 -7.89 -6.90
CA PRO A 289 -10.58 -7.95 -8.35
C PRO A 289 -10.21 -9.35 -8.83
N GLY A 290 -11.05 -9.90 -9.72
CA GLY A 290 -10.82 -11.22 -10.29
C GLY A 290 -11.29 -12.39 -9.46
N CYS A 291 -12.10 -12.17 -8.44
CA CYS A 291 -12.76 -13.23 -7.71
C CYS A 291 -14.26 -13.26 -8.01
N ILE A 292 -14.85 -14.46 -7.98
CA ILE A 292 -16.30 -14.68 -8.07
C ILE A 292 -16.73 -15.51 -6.87
N TRP A 293 -17.82 -15.08 -6.23
CA TRP A 293 -18.46 -15.88 -5.20
C TRP A 293 -19.34 -16.96 -5.84
N GLU A 294 -18.99 -18.22 -5.62
CA GLU A 294 -19.83 -19.35 -5.98
C GLU A 294 -20.75 -19.69 -4.79
N PRO A 295 -22.07 -19.46 -4.89
CA PRO A 295 -22.99 -19.79 -3.83
C PRO A 295 -23.03 -21.30 -3.64
N SER A 296 -23.15 -21.74 -2.39
CA SER A 296 -23.26 -23.17 -2.11
C SER A 296 -24.50 -23.79 -2.75
N GLN A 297 -24.32 -24.94 -3.37
CA GLN A 297 -25.41 -25.87 -3.63
C GLN A 297 -25.50 -26.88 -2.46
N ASN A 298 -26.71 -27.15 -1.98
CA ASN A 298 -27.02 -28.16 -0.95
C ASN A 298 -26.60 -27.85 0.50
N GLY A 299 -26.56 -26.56 0.88
CA GLY A 299 -26.34 -26.17 2.28
C GLY A 299 -24.89 -26.32 2.78
N GLN A 300 -23.93 -26.44 1.87
CA GLN A 300 -22.52 -26.20 2.17
C GLN A 300 -22.25 -24.69 2.32
N PHE A 301 -21.01 -24.31 2.62
CA PHE A 301 -20.58 -22.91 2.60
C PHE A 301 -20.27 -22.48 1.16
N GLY A 302 -20.67 -21.27 0.75
CA GLY A 302 -20.23 -20.70 -0.53
C GLY A 302 -18.71 -20.58 -0.57
N SER A 303 -18.12 -20.55 -1.76
CA SER A 303 -16.67 -20.46 -1.93
C SER A 303 -16.29 -19.33 -2.86
N CYS A 304 -15.23 -18.63 -2.52
CA CYS A 304 -14.66 -17.62 -3.40
C CYS A 304 -13.67 -18.27 -4.38
N LEU A 305 -13.99 -18.21 -5.66
CA LEU A 305 -13.18 -18.79 -6.73
C LEU A 305 -12.48 -17.69 -7.53
N GLN A 306 -11.33 -18.04 -8.10
CA GLN A 306 -10.67 -17.16 -9.05
C GLN A 306 -11.47 -17.13 -10.35
N ASN A 307 -11.81 -15.93 -10.82
CA ASN A 307 -12.44 -15.73 -12.10
C ASN A 307 -11.47 -16.10 -13.23
N THR A 308 -11.97 -16.76 -14.27
CA THR A 308 -11.14 -17.06 -15.43
C THR A 308 -10.80 -15.78 -16.18
N CYS A 309 -9.57 -15.66 -16.67
CA CYS A 309 -9.10 -14.46 -17.37
C CYS A 309 -10.10 -14.01 -18.46
N ILE A 310 -10.67 -14.95 -19.22
CA ILE A 310 -11.61 -14.67 -20.32
C ILE A 310 -12.89 -13.93 -19.89
N ASN A 311 -13.32 -14.08 -18.63
CA ASN A 311 -14.51 -13.42 -18.09
C ASN A 311 -14.22 -11.99 -17.59
N ILE A 312 -12.95 -11.56 -17.56
CA ILE A 312 -12.57 -10.23 -17.11
C ILE A 312 -12.52 -9.29 -18.32
N THR A 313 -13.49 -8.40 -18.40
CA THR A 313 -13.66 -7.43 -19.49
C THR A 313 -12.99 -6.07 -19.22
N ASN A 314 -12.53 -5.86 -17.99
CA ASN A 314 -11.87 -4.62 -17.57
C ASN A 314 -10.34 -4.80 -17.52
N GLN A 315 -9.62 -3.95 -18.25
CA GLN A 315 -8.16 -3.99 -18.32
C GLN A 315 -7.48 -3.85 -16.96
N GLN A 316 -7.88 -2.85 -16.16
CA GLN A 316 -7.25 -2.56 -14.86
C GLN A 316 -7.45 -3.73 -13.90
N THR A 317 -8.64 -4.35 -13.92
CA THR A 317 -8.93 -5.57 -13.19
C THR A 317 -8.06 -6.71 -13.70
N CYS A 318 -7.96 -6.93 -15.02
CA CYS A 318 -7.14 -7.98 -15.61
C CYS A 318 -5.66 -7.87 -15.21
N ALA A 319 -5.10 -6.66 -15.29
CA ALA A 319 -3.71 -6.41 -14.97
C ALA A 319 -3.37 -6.71 -13.50
N GLN A 320 -4.35 -6.62 -12.59
CA GLN A 320 -4.18 -6.90 -11.17
C GLN A 320 -4.29 -8.39 -10.81
N ILE A 321 -4.75 -9.25 -11.71
CA ILE A 321 -5.05 -10.64 -11.41
C ILE A 321 -3.85 -11.51 -11.69
N GLN A 322 -3.41 -12.24 -10.66
CA GLN A 322 -2.32 -13.20 -10.79
C GLN A 322 -2.67 -14.29 -11.80
N GLY A 323 -1.79 -14.52 -12.77
CA GLY A 323 -2.05 -15.51 -13.82
C GLY A 323 -2.89 -14.98 -15.00
N CYS A 324 -3.19 -13.68 -15.06
CA CYS A 324 -3.79 -13.03 -16.21
C CYS A 324 -2.93 -11.88 -16.74
N TYR A 325 -3.14 -11.54 -18.01
CA TYR A 325 -2.68 -10.29 -18.59
C TYR A 325 -3.66 -9.76 -19.65
N TRP A 326 -3.68 -8.45 -19.83
CA TRP A 326 -4.51 -7.81 -20.86
C TRP A 326 -3.82 -7.92 -22.22
N ASN A 327 -4.38 -8.73 -23.12
CA ASN A 327 -3.80 -8.95 -24.44
C ASN A 327 -4.35 -7.94 -25.44
N THR A 328 -3.51 -6.98 -25.81
CA THR A 328 -3.82 -5.94 -26.81
C THR A 328 -3.40 -6.30 -28.23
N SER A 329 -2.73 -7.44 -28.42
CA SER A 329 -2.24 -7.87 -29.73
C SER A 329 -3.37 -8.40 -30.64
N ILE A 330 -4.56 -8.58 -30.09
CA ILE A 330 -5.77 -9.00 -30.81
C ILE A 330 -6.72 -7.82 -30.99
N ALA A 331 -7.47 -7.80 -32.10
CA ALA A 331 -8.35 -6.68 -32.46
C ALA A 331 -9.39 -6.33 -31.38
N SER A 332 -9.90 -7.33 -30.67
CA SER A 332 -10.74 -7.16 -29.48
C SER A 332 -9.89 -7.44 -28.25
N SER A 333 -9.24 -6.41 -27.69
CA SER A 333 -8.39 -6.57 -26.49
C SER A 333 -9.13 -7.38 -25.42
N VAL A 334 -8.51 -8.47 -24.95
CA VAL A 334 -9.14 -9.41 -24.02
C VAL A 334 -8.18 -9.79 -22.90
N CYS A 335 -8.72 -10.03 -21.72
CA CYS A 335 -7.95 -10.60 -20.64
C CYS A 335 -7.66 -12.09 -20.94
N THR A 336 -6.38 -12.44 -20.97
CA THR A 336 -5.88 -13.76 -21.39
C THR A 336 -5.07 -14.39 -20.27
N VAL A 337 -5.00 -15.73 -20.26
CA VAL A 337 -4.16 -16.48 -19.31
C VAL A 337 -2.69 -16.12 -19.53
N PHE A 338 -2.03 -15.77 -18.45
CA PHE A 338 -0.61 -15.44 -18.41
C PHE A 338 0.25 -16.69 -18.42
N SER A 339 1.29 -16.71 -19.26
CA SER A 339 2.31 -17.76 -19.30
C SER A 339 3.68 -17.24 -18.88
N SER A 340 4.10 -16.09 -19.41
CA SER A 340 5.35 -15.43 -19.06
C SER A 340 5.33 -13.95 -19.44
N CYS A 341 6.16 -13.13 -18.79
CA CYS A 341 6.28 -11.71 -19.13
C CYS A 341 6.83 -11.47 -20.53
N SER A 342 7.68 -12.39 -21.04
CA SER A 342 8.22 -12.29 -22.39
C SER A 342 7.18 -12.42 -23.50
N ALA A 343 5.98 -12.97 -23.19
CA ALA A 343 4.86 -13.05 -24.10
C ALA A 343 4.05 -11.74 -24.19
N ILE A 344 4.29 -10.81 -23.27
CA ILE A 344 3.62 -9.51 -23.23
C ILE A 344 4.49 -8.49 -23.97
N LEU A 345 3.92 -7.85 -24.98
CA LEU A 345 4.59 -6.75 -25.68
C LEU A 345 4.47 -5.47 -24.86
N GLY A 346 5.56 -4.77 -24.65
CA GLY A 346 5.53 -3.49 -23.95
C GLY A 346 6.83 -2.73 -24.13
N LYS A 347 6.74 -1.52 -24.69
CA LYS A 347 7.88 -0.65 -24.97
C LYS A 347 8.56 -0.12 -23.70
N ASN A 348 7.84 -0.07 -22.57
CA ASN A 348 8.35 0.39 -21.28
C ASN A 348 7.63 -0.31 -20.13
N SER A 349 8.20 -0.17 -18.92
CA SER A 349 7.69 -0.75 -17.67
C SER A 349 6.23 -0.39 -17.40
N GLN A 350 5.80 0.82 -17.77
CA GLN A 350 4.42 1.24 -17.59
C GLN A 350 3.46 0.46 -18.50
N ALA A 351 3.76 0.33 -19.79
CA ALA A 351 2.96 -0.46 -20.73
C ALA A 351 2.84 -1.92 -20.26
N CYS A 352 3.88 -2.43 -19.60
CA CYS A 352 3.89 -3.76 -19.02
C CYS A 352 3.03 -3.88 -17.76
N LEU A 353 3.18 -2.96 -16.80
CA LEU A 353 2.36 -2.90 -15.58
C LEU A 353 0.86 -2.84 -15.87
N GLN A 354 0.48 -2.17 -16.95
CA GLN A 354 -0.91 -2.01 -17.37
C GLN A 354 -1.50 -3.22 -18.08
N GLN A 355 -0.65 -4.13 -18.54
CA GLN A 355 -1.08 -5.43 -19.04
C GLN A 355 -1.05 -6.47 -17.94
N SER A 356 -0.04 -6.43 -17.06
CA SER A 356 0.05 -7.25 -15.86
C SER A 356 1.00 -6.62 -14.85
N ILE A 357 0.53 -6.39 -13.61
CA ILE A 357 1.37 -5.87 -12.53
C ILE A 357 2.46 -6.88 -12.09
N PHE A 358 2.35 -8.14 -12.52
CA PHE A 358 3.33 -9.20 -12.31
C PHE A 358 4.51 -9.15 -13.28
N CYS A 359 4.43 -8.28 -14.30
CA CYS A 359 5.48 -8.03 -15.28
C CYS A 359 5.90 -6.56 -15.25
N PRO A 360 6.50 -6.10 -14.16
CA PRO A 360 6.74 -4.66 -13.96
C PRO A 360 7.82 -4.06 -14.85
N GLY A 361 8.69 -4.87 -15.48
CA GLY A 361 9.80 -4.38 -16.29
C GLY A 361 9.57 -4.45 -17.79
N SER A 362 10.44 -3.81 -18.56
CA SER A 362 10.48 -3.91 -20.02
C SER A 362 11.93 -3.87 -20.52
N ASN A 363 12.19 -4.55 -21.63
CA ASN A 363 13.46 -4.43 -22.38
C ASN A 363 13.33 -3.56 -23.64
N GLY A 364 12.30 -2.71 -23.74
CA GLY A 364 12.00 -1.91 -24.92
C GLY A 364 11.10 -2.58 -25.95
N LYS A 365 10.85 -3.88 -25.82
CA LYS A 365 9.98 -4.65 -26.73
C LYS A 365 9.01 -5.57 -25.99
N ASN A 366 9.52 -6.36 -25.06
CA ASN A 366 8.77 -7.32 -24.27
C ASN A 366 8.85 -6.93 -22.79
N CYS A 367 7.85 -7.38 -22.04
CA CYS A 367 7.85 -7.21 -20.60
C CYS A 367 8.78 -8.20 -19.90
N LEU A 368 9.24 -7.80 -18.72
CA LEU A 368 10.16 -8.53 -17.87
C LEU A 368 9.49 -8.80 -16.53
N ASN A 369 9.71 -10.00 -16.01
CA ASN A 369 9.35 -10.32 -14.62
C ASN A 369 10.27 -9.58 -13.66
N GLN A 370 9.91 -9.54 -12.38
CA GLN A 370 10.67 -8.84 -11.34
C GLN A 370 12.15 -9.26 -11.26
N PHE A 371 12.45 -10.51 -11.60
CA PHE A 371 13.81 -11.09 -11.50
C PHE A 371 14.72 -10.71 -12.67
N SER A 372 14.13 -10.41 -13.82
CA SER A 372 14.84 -10.07 -15.06
C SER A 372 14.95 -8.56 -15.25
N MET A 373 14.50 -7.77 -14.27
CA MET A 373 14.58 -6.32 -14.30
C MET A 373 16.03 -5.86 -14.15
N LEU A 374 16.36 -4.79 -14.87
CA LEU A 374 17.56 -4.02 -14.63
C LEU A 374 17.40 -3.23 -13.32
N SER A 375 18.48 -2.97 -12.60
CA SER A 375 18.48 -1.96 -11.52
C SER A 375 18.18 -0.58 -12.09
N CYS A 376 17.71 0.36 -11.26
CA CYS A 376 17.44 1.73 -11.70
C CYS A 376 18.68 2.37 -12.34
N SER A 377 19.88 2.11 -11.82
CA SER A 377 21.15 2.59 -12.40
C SER A 377 21.49 1.97 -13.77
N GLU A 378 20.96 0.79 -14.08
CA GLU A 378 21.17 0.09 -15.35
C GLU A 378 20.11 0.42 -16.40
N LEU A 379 18.98 1.02 -16.00
CA LEU A 379 17.99 1.52 -16.94
C LEU A 379 18.61 2.61 -17.81
N GLN A 380 18.22 2.61 -19.10
CA GLN A 380 18.69 3.60 -20.07
C GLN A 380 18.53 5.02 -19.52
N LYS A 381 19.49 5.90 -19.85
CA LYS A 381 19.55 7.29 -19.37
C LYS A 381 18.40 8.19 -19.88
N GLU A 382 17.34 7.61 -20.44
CA GLU A 382 16.19 8.36 -20.95
C GLU A 382 15.19 8.64 -19.80
N PRO A 383 14.86 9.92 -19.52
CA PRO A 383 14.02 10.28 -18.38
C PRO A 383 12.62 9.65 -18.41
N ASN A 384 12.01 9.55 -19.61
CA ASN A 384 10.68 8.99 -19.83
C ASN A 384 10.59 7.48 -19.46
N ILE A 385 11.67 6.72 -19.68
CA ILE A 385 11.80 5.34 -19.23
C ILE A 385 11.96 5.30 -17.72
N CYS A 386 12.81 6.15 -17.16
CA CYS A 386 13.15 6.12 -15.74
C CYS A 386 11.97 6.45 -14.80
N TYR A 387 11.31 7.60 -14.97
CA TYR A 387 10.24 8.09 -14.06
C TYR A 387 9.01 7.19 -13.95
N ASN A 388 8.92 6.16 -14.79
CA ASN A 388 7.80 5.23 -14.88
C ASN A 388 8.22 3.78 -14.75
N SER A 389 9.47 3.54 -14.36
CA SER A 389 10.02 2.21 -14.21
C SER A 389 10.13 1.82 -12.74
N ILE A 390 9.88 0.55 -12.52
CA ILE A 390 10.40 -0.16 -11.36
C ILE A 390 11.71 -0.78 -11.87
N GLY A 391 12.74 -0.80 -11.05
CA GLY A 391 13.98 -1.55 -11.25
C GLY A 391 14.05 -2.71 -10.27
N LYS A 392 15.08 -3.55 -10.39
CA LYS A 392 15.34 -4.65 -9.43
C LYS A 392 15.44 -4.16 -7.97
N ASP A 393 15.89 -2.93 -7.79
CA ASP A 393 16.16 -2.25 -6.53
C ASP A 393 14.99 -1.39 -6.02
N GLY A 394 13.91 -1.21 -6.80
CA GLY A 394 12.73 -0.48 -6.36
C GLY A 394 12.16 0.48 -7.39
N TYR A 395 11.42 1.50 -6.94
CA TYR A 395 10.96 2.55 -7.82
C TYR A 395 12.11 3.39 -8.35
N CYS A 396 12.09 3.73 -9.63
CA CYS A 396 13.12 4.54 -10.24
C CYS A 396 12.69 6.00 -10.38
N ILE A 397 13.63 6.92 -10.14
CA ILE A 397 13.46 8.35 -10.36
C ILE A 397 14.65 8.89 -11.15
N TYR A 398 14.38 9.78 -12.10
CA TYR A 398 15.44 10.37 -12.90
C TYR A 398 16.03 11.58 -12.17
N ASN A 399 17.34 11.57 -11.95
CA ASN A 399 18.03 12.70 -11.36
C ASN A 399 18.54 13.62 -12.46
N VAL A 400 17.86 14.76 -12.63
CA VAL A 400 18.20 15.75 -13.66
C VAL A 400 19.61 16.32 -13.46
N SER A 401 20.10 16.40 -12.22
CA SER A 401 21.42 16.97 -11.93
C SER A 401 22.58 16.03 -12.31
N THR A 402 22.39 14.72 -12.16
CA THR A 402 23.39 13.71 -12.54
C THR A 402 23.15 13.12 -13.92
N ASN A 403 21.99 13.38 -14.53
CA ASN A 403 21.54 12.79 -15.79
C ASN A 403 21.54 11.25 -15.74
N GLU A 404 21.12 10.70 -14.60
CA GLU A 404 21.11 9.26 -14.31
C GLU A 404 19.79 8.84 -13.65
N CYS A 405 19.39 7.61 -13.91
CA CYS A 405 18.27 6.98 -13.24
C CYS A 405 18.74 6.39 -11.91
N GLN A 406 18.05 6.71 -10.82
CA GLN A 406 18.42 6.29 -9.48
C GLN A 406 17.23 5.67 -8.74
N ASN A 407 17.52 4.84 -7.76
CA ASN A 407 16.50 4.25 -6.90
C ASN A 407 15.88 5.31 -5.97
N LEU A 408 14.56 5.32 -5.88
CA LEU A 408 13.80 6.14 -4.97
C LEU A 408 13.79 5.51 -3.56
N THR A 409 14.82 5.84 -2.76
CA THR A 409 15.00 5.26 -1.42
C THR A 409 14.21 5.96 -0.31
N SER A 410 13.76 7.19 -0.53
CA SER A 410 12.99 7.96 0.46
C SER A 410 12.07 8.99 -0.19
N CYS A 411 11.00 9.37 0.52
CA CYS A 411 10.06 10.40 0.06
C CYS A 411 10.73 11.76 -0.16
N GLY A 412 11.79 12.08 0.59
CA GLY A 412 12.47 13.39 0.52
C GLY A 412 13.13 13.69 -0.84
N ILE A 413 13.33 12.67 -1.69
CA ILE A 413 13.85 12.84 -3.05
C ILE A 413 12.77 13.41 -3.99
N LEU A 414 11.49 13.26 -3.64
CA LEU A 414 10.36 13.76 -4.43
C LEU A 414 10.20 15.27 -4.21
N THR A 415 10.53 16.05 -5.24
CA THR A 415 10.66 17.51 -5.13
C THR A 415 9.37 18.27 -5.44
N SER A 416 8.33 17.58 -5.92
CA SER A 416 7.03 18.18 -6.20
C SER A 416 5.88 17.45 -5.51
N ILE A 417 4.79 18.19 -5.26
CA ILE A 417 3.56 17.63 -4.69
C ILE A 417 2.96 16.53 -5.58
N GLN A 418 3.06 16.67 -6.91
CA GLN A 418 2.57 15.67 -7.87
C GLN A 418 3.37 14.37 -7.76
N GLN A 419 4.70 14.45 -7.68
CA GLN A 419 5.56 13.29 -7.44
C GLN A 419 5.25 12.65 -6.09
N CYS A 420 5.10 13.45 -5.03
CA CYS A 420 4.76 12.96 -3.70
C CYS A 420 3.42 12.21 -3.67
N ASN A 421 2.41 12.77 -4.35
CA ASN A 421 1.07 12.19 -4.43
C ASN A 421 1.00 10.87 -5.23
N GLN A 422 1.98 10.59 -6.09
CA GLN A 422 2.09 9.26 -6.72
C GLN A 422 2.27 8.17 -5.67
N PHE A 423 3.04 8.47 -4.62
CA PHE A 423 3.28 7.54 -3.53
C PHE A 423 2.38 7.83 -2.33
N ALA A 424 1.13 8.25 -2.52
CA ALA A 424 0.25 8.70 -1.43
C ALA A 424 0.00 7.67 -0.30
N HIS A 425 0.33 6.39 -0.49
CA HIS A 425 0.32 5.38 0.58
C HIS A 425 1.60 5.35 1.40
N SER A 426 2.72 5.84 0.88
CA SER A 426 4.05 5.81 1.50
C SER A 426 4.54 7.22 1.86
N CYS A 427 4.10 8.22 1.12
CA CYS A 427 4.56 9.60 1.20
C CYS A 427 3.41 10.58 1.39
N ILE A 428 3.73 11.72 2.00
CA ILE A 428 2.82 12.84 2.19
C ILE A 428 3.54 14.16 1.97
N TRP A 429 2.90 15.09 1.27
CA TRP A 429 3.46 16.41 1.04
C TRP A 429 3.23 17.29 2.26
N ASN A 430 4.30 17.75 2.90
CA ASN A 430 4.20 18.68 4.01
C ASN A 430 4.14 20.12 3.50
N ALA A 431 2.95 20.72 3.55
CA ALA A 431 2.72 22.08 3.06
C ALA A 431 3.47 23.17 3.85
N ASN A 432 3.94 22.87 5.07
CA ASN A 432 4.69 23.81 5.90
C ASN A 432 6.19 23.82 5.53
N THR A 433 6.76 22.65 5.23
CA THR A 433 8.18 22.52 4.87
C THR A 433 8.42 22.52 3.36
N TYR A 434 7.37 22.34 2.54
CA TYR A 434 7.47 22.11 1.09
C TYR A 434 8.32 20.90 0.73
N GLU A 435 8.25 19.86 1.56
CA GLU A 435 9.00 18.63 1.36
C GLU A 435 8.06 17.44 1.39
N CYS A 436 8.36 16.44 0.59
CA CYS A 436 7.68 15.16 0.65
C CYS A 436 8.28 14.31 1.77
N GLN A 437 7.44 13.88 2.72
CA GLN A 437 7.85 13.16 3.93
C GLN A 437 7.24 11.77 3.95
N GLN A 438 7.84 10.86 4.73
CA GLN A 438 7.26 9.54 4.94
C GLN A 438 5.90 9.66 5.63
N LYS A 439 4.90 8.99 5.08
CA LYS A 439 3.55 8.96 5.62
C LYS A 439 3.46 7.96 6.77
N THR A 440 2.72 8.35 7.80
CA THR A 440 2.40 7.57 9.00
C THR A 440 0.89 7.49 9.17
N CYS A 441 0.38 6.54 9.95
CA CYS A 441 -1.06 6.43 10.19
C CYS A 441 -1.66 7.71 10.79
N SER A 442 -0.91 8.43 11.65
CA SER A 442 -1.33 9.72 12.22
C SER A 442 -1.54 10.83 11.20
N ASN A 443 -1.11 10.65 9.95
CA ASN A 443 -1.37 11.62 8.89
C ASN A 443 -2.79 11.49 8.28
N TYR A 444 -3.52 10.40 8.53
CA TYR A 444 -4.92 10.28 8.11
C TYR A 444 -5.84 11.09 9.02
N LEU A 445 -6.62 11.98 8.41
CA LEU A 445 -7.50 12.92 9.11
C LEU A 445 -8.96 12.46 9.17
N THR A 446 -9.33 11.43 8.41
CA THR A 446 -10.71 10.96 8.33
C THR A 446 -10.78 9.44 8.51
N LYS A 447 -11.94 8.96 8.96
CA LYS A 447 -12.22 7.52 9.11
C LYS A 447 -12.09 6.79 7.77
N GLU A 448 -12.57 7.42 6.70
CA GLU A 448 -12.62 6.85 5.35
C GLU A 448 -11.22 6.70 4.74
N SER A 449 -10.31 7.61 5.07
CA SER A 449 -8.93 7.57 4.58
C SER A 449 -8.00 6.71 5.45
N CYS A 450 -8.36 6.45 6.71
CA CYS A 450 -7.57 5.67 7.65
C CYS A 450 -7.55 4.17 7.29
N ASN A 451 -6.65 3.79 6.38
CA ASN A 451 -6.50 2.42 5.87
C ASN A 451 -5.15 1.79 6.25
N PHE A 452 -4.10 2.03 5.47
CA PHE A 452 -2.76 1.54 5.66
C PHE A 452 -1.75 2.55 5.12
N VAL A 453 -0.51 2.45 5.59
CA VAL A 453 0.65 3.14 5.02
C VAL A 453 1.71 2.12 4.63
N GLN A 454 2.48 2.41 3.59
CA GLN A 454 3.68 1.65 3.25
C GLN A 454 4.86 2.23 4.05
N ASN A 455 5.60 1.39 4.77
CA ASN A 455 6.70 1.86 5.63
C ASN A 455 7.92 2.36 4.85
N SER A 456 8.04 1.92 3.61
CA SER A 456 9.10 2.31 2.69
C SER A 456 8.58 2.19 1.28
N LEU A 457 9.16 2.96 0.37
CA LEU A 457 8.79 2.98 -1.05
C LEU A 457 9.10 1.67 -1.76
N ASN A 458 10.18 0.99 -1.35
CA ASN A 458 10.67 -0.21 -2.04
C ASN A 458 10.40 -1.51 -1.28
N ILE A 459 9.75 -1.43 -0.11
CA ILE A 459 9.45 -2.59 0.71
C ILE A 459 7.93 -2.76 0.76
N ASN A 460 7.46 -3.91 0.28
CA ASN A 460 6.03 -4.29 0.27
C ASN A 460 5.48 -4.66 1.65
N VAL A 461 5.87 -3.89 2.69
CA VAL A 461 5.40 -4.05 4.07
C VAL A 461 4.44 -2.92 4.37
N LEU A 462 3.20 -3.30 4.69
CA LEU A 462 2.14 -2.39 5.10
C LEU A 462 2.14 -2.24 6.61
N ASN A 463 2.08 -1.01 7.10
CA ASN A 463 1.55 -0.69 8.41
C ASN A 463 0.06 -0.43 8.27
N ILE A 464 -0.74 -1.35 8.78
CA ILE A 464 -2.19 -1.20 8.82
C ILE A 464 -2.53 -0.07 9.81
N CYS A 465 -3.57 0.70 9.55
CA CYS A 465 -4.00 1.83 10.37
C CYS A 465 -5.44 1.66 10.86
N SER A 466 -5.73 2.12 12.08
CA SER A 466 -7.07 2.03 12.68
C SER A 466 -7.55 3.41 13.14
N TRP A 467 -8.83 3.71 12.89
CA TRP A 467 -9.44 4.97 13.26
C TRP A 467 -9.89 4.96 14.73
N ASN A 468 -9.55 6.00 15.49
CA ASN A 468 -10.08 6.17 16.85
C ASN A 468 -11.34 7.04 16.78
N SER A 469 -12.50 6.48 17.09
CA SER A 469 -13.76 7.24 17.11
C SER A 469 -13.75 8.37 18.14
N ASP A 470 -12.99 8.21 19.22
CA ASP A 470 -13.02 9.08 20.39
C ASP A 470 -12.01 10.22 20.24
N THR A 471 -10.77 9.90 19.85
CA THR A 471 -9.72 10.91 19.65
C THR A 471 -9.76 11.56 18.26
N LYS A 472 -10.53 11.01 17.31
CA LYS A 472 -10.54 11.43 15.89
C LYS A 472 -9.14 11.40 15.25
N ILE A 473 -8.30 10.46 15.69
CA ILE A 473 -6.94 10.26 15.18
C ILE A 473 -6.82 8.84 14.66
N CYS A 474 -6.13 8.69 13.52
CA CYS A 474 -5.74 7.40 12.99
C CYS A 474 -4.38 6.98 13.58
N TYR A 475 -4.26 5.75 14.08
CA TYR A 475 -3.03 5.21 14.67
C TYR A 475 -2.65 3.91 13.97
N ALA A 476 -1.41 3.46 14.18
CA ALA A 476 -1.00 2.15 13.72
C ALA A 476 -1.93 1.09 14.33
N TYR A 477 -2.36 0.14 13.53
CA TYR A 477 -3.36 -0.84 13.90
C TYR A 477 -2.93 -1.69 15.11
N ASP A 478 -3.80 -1.69 16.12
CA ASP A 478 -3.53 -2.35 17.39
C ASP A 478 -4.36 -3.63 17.63
N ASN A 479 -5.49 -3.91 16.96
CA ASN A 479 -6.19 -5.21 17.12
C ASN A 479 -7.33 -5.39 16.11
N SER A 480 -7.69 -6.65 15.85
CA SER A 480 -8.63 -7.03 14.79
C SER A 480 -10.10 -6.70 15.06
N LEU A 481 -10.43 -6.36 16.29
CA LEU A 481 -11.80 -6.12 16.75
C LEU A 481 -12.33 -4.74 16.38
N LYS A 482 -11.45 -3.85 15.94
CA LYS A 482 -11.83 -2.53 15.42
C LYS A 482 -12.26 -2.59 13.95
N TYR A 483 -12.06 -3.75 13.31
CA TYR A 483 -12.58 -4.01 11.98
C TYR A 483 -13.87 -4.80 12.04
N ASP A 484 -14.62 -4.66 10.97
CA ASP A 484 -15.76 -5.48 10.60
C ASP A 484 -15.46 -6.16 9.25
N ILE A 485 -16.41 -6.98 8.81
CA ILE A 485 -16.37 -7.68 7.52
C ILE A 485 -16.14 -6.76 6.31
N ASN A 486 -16.53 -5.48 6.38
CA ASN A 486 -16.42 -4.55 5.26
C ASN A 486 -15.07 -3.82 5.23
N THR A 487 -14.48 -3.64 6.40
CA THR A 487 -13.28 -2.83 6.60
C THR A 487 -12.01 -3.68 6.62
N CYS A 488 -12.05 -4.90 7.14
CA CYS A 488 -10.84 -5.75 7.27
C CYS A 488 -10.08 -5.89 5.93
N PHE A 489 -10.75 -6.39 4.89
CA PHE A 489 -10.10 -6.63 3.60
C PHE A 489 -9.62 -5.34 2.92
N ASN A 490 -10.50 -4.33 2.84
CA ASN A 490 -10.21 -3.11 2.10
C ASN A 490 -9.21 -2.19 2.82
N GLN A 491 -9.35 -2.03 4.13
CA GLN A 491 -8.49 -1.13 4.92
C GLN A 491 -7.11 -1.72 5.19
N THR A 492 -6.92 -3.03 5.03
CA THR A 492 -5.60 -3.68 5.16
C THR A 492 -4.82 -3.78 3.83
N GLY A 493 -5.30 -3.12 2.78
CA GLY A 493 -4.70 -3.24 1.45
C GLY A 493 -4.80 -4.65 0.89
N ARG A 494 -5.86 -5.39 1.25
CA ARG A 494 -6.13 -6.77 0.85
C ARG A 494 -5.09 -7.78 1.32
N THR A 495 -4.38 -7.46 2.40
CA THR A 495 -3.41 -8.38 3.01
C THR A 495 -4.01 -9.20 4.15
N HIS A 496 -5.25 -8.87 4.55
CA HIS A 496 -6.00 -9.57 5.58
C HIS A 496 -7.40 -9.90 5.07
N HIS A 497 -8.02 -10.91 5.66
CA HIS A 497 -9.41 -11.30 5.44
C HIS A 497 -10.15 -11.43 6.77
N TRP A 498 -11.47 -11.37 6.69
CA TRP A 498 -12.39 -11.56 7.79
C TRP A 498 -12.67 -13.04 7.99
N SER A 499 -12.61 -13.49 9.24
CA SER A 499 -13.11 -14.80 9.64
C SER A 499 -14.12 -14.66 10.77
N GLU A 500 -15.23 -15.38 10.67
CA GLU A 500 -16.27 -15.44 11.71
C GLU A 500 -16.32 -16.85 12.30
N PRO A 501 -15.72 -17.07 13.48
CA PRO A 501 -15.78 -18.37 14.14
C PRO A 501 -17.24 -18.77 14.44
N LEU A 502 -17.58 -20.04 14.28
CA LEU A 502 -18.94 -20.53 14.57
C LEU A 502 -19.35 -20.20 16.02
N ASN A 503 -20.42 -19.41 16.17
CA ASN A 503 -20.96 -18.92 17.45
C ASN A 503 -20.11 -17.88 18.20
N ALA A 504 -19.18 -17.19 17.52
CA ALA A 504 -18.55 -16.00 18.09
C ALA A 504 -19.49 -14.79 17.97
N SER A 505 -19.46 -13.89 18.96
CA SER A 505 -20.22 -12.63 18.89
C SER A 505 -19.59 -11.61 17.94
N ASN A 506 -18.31 -11.78 17.57
CA ASN A 506 -17.54 -10.92 16.67
C ASN A 506 -16.57 -11.76 15.84
N GLY A 507 -16.28 -11.34 14.60
CA GLY A 507 -15.24 -11.93 13.76
C GLY A 507 -13.83 -11.40 14.05
N LEU A 508 -12.87 -11.86 13.26
CA LEU A 508 -11.45 -11.57 13.35
C LEU A 508 -10.93 -11.11 11.99
N CYS A 509 -10.10 -10.06 11.99
CA CYS A 509 -9.34 -9.65 10.81
C CYS A 509 -7.94 -10.31 10.82
N LEU A 510 -7.75 -11.29 9.94
CA LEU A 510 -6.59 -12.19 9.92
C LEU A 510 -5.71 -11.96 8.69
N PRO A 511 -4.38 -11.96 8.79
CA PRO A 511 -3.51 -11.85 7.62
C PRO A 511 -3.73 -13.05 6.70
N CYS A 512 -3.86 -12.79 5.40
CA CYS A 512 -4.04 -13.83 4.40
C CYS A 512 -2.82 -14.74 4.29
N ARG A 513 -1.63 -14.20 4.54
CA ARG A 513 -0.42 -15.01 4.66
C ARG A 513 0.14 -14.83 6.07
N TYR A 514 0.03 -15.88 6.87
CA TYR A 514 0.88 -15.98 8.06
C TYR A 514 2.28 -16.31 7.58
N SER A 515 3.13 -15.28 7.49
CA SER A 515 4.57 -15.50 7.37
C SER A 515 5.02 -16.19 8.65
N SER A 516 5.04 -17.51 8.64
CA SER A 516 5.85 -18.32 9.54
C SER A 516 5.71 -18.00 11.04
N LEU A 517 4.52 -18.18 11.62
CA LEU A 517 4.38 -18.41 13.08
C LEU A 517 4.85 -19.82 13.48
N LEU A 518 5.93 -20.24 12.83
CA LEU A 518 6.50 -21.55 12.95
C LEU A 518 7.52 -21.50 14.08
N ASN A 519 7.53 -22.56 14.87
CA ASN A 519 8.33 -22.68 16.09
C ASN A 519 9.82 -22.68 15.71
N ILE A 520 10.42 -21.50 15.60
CA ILE A 520 11.87 -21.35 15.42
C ILE A 520 12.49 -21.97 16.67
N LYS A 521 13.24 -23.07 16.48
CA LYS A 521 13.75 -23.92 17.56
C LYS A 521 14.70 -23.19 18.54
N SER A 522 15.16 -21.99 18.19
CA SER A 522 16.28 -21.30 18.85
C SER A 522 16.10 -19.79 19.00
N ASP A 523 14.92 -19.31 19.39
CA ASP A 523 14.73 -17.88 19.72
C ASP A 523 15.49 -17.47 20.99
N CYS A 524 16.02 -16.24 21.01
CA CYS A 524 16.57 -15.63 22.23
C CYS A 524 15.52 -15.52 23.34
N SER A 525 15.90 -15.84 24.59
CA SER A 525 15.04 -15.50 25.72
C SER A 525 15.05 -13.99 25.95
N CYS A 526 13.97 -13.41 26.47
CA CYS A 526 13.94 -11.97 26.76
C CYS A 526 15.06 -11.55 27.72
N SER A 527 15.47 -12.42 28.64
CA SER A 527 16.62 -12.19 29.53
C SER A 527 17.96 -12.12 28.81
N ASP A 528 18.07 -12.70 27.62
CA ASP A 528 19.28 -12.61 26.80
C ASP A 528 19.36 -11.25 26.08
N LEU A 529 18.26 -10.54 25.91
CA LEU A 529 18.25 -9.27 25.17
C LEU A 529 18.69 -8.13 26.10
N ILE A 530 19.99 -7.86 26.12
CA ILE A 530 20.61 -6.91 27.05
C ILE A 530 20.58 -5.45 26.58
N ASN A 531 20.27 -5.18 25.30
CA ASN A 531 20.12 -3.83 24.78
C ASN A 531 18.65 -3.51 24.46
N TYR A 532 18.33 -2.22 24.39
CA TYR A 532 16.98 -1.72 24.06
C TYR A 532 16.54 -2.11 22.64
N THR A 533 17.41 -1.99 21.64
CA THR A 533 17.10 -2.22 20.23
C THR A 533 16.66 -3.66 19.94
N ASP A 534 17.44 -4.66 20.37
CA ASP A 534 17.14 -6.08 20.24
C ASP A 534 15.85 -6.42 21.00
N CYS A 535 15.67 -5.83 22.19
CA CYS A 535 14.44 -5.98 22.96
C CYS A 535 13.21 -5.39 22.22
N ALA A 536 13.35 -4.20 21.63
CA ALA A 536 12.30 -3.57 20.85
C ALA A 536 11.97 -4.35 19.57
N LEU A 537 12.98 -4.91 18.90
CA LEU A 537 12.81 -5.79 17.73
C LEU A 537 12.21 -7.15 18.08
N SER A 538 12.38 -7.61 19.33
CA SER A 538 11.71 -8.80 19.85
C SER A 538 10.27 -8.56 20.29
N SER A 539 9.80 -7.32 20.24
CA SER A 539 8.40 -6.99 20.49
C SER A 539 7.53 -7.80 19.53
N PRO A 540 6.49 -8.47 20.05
CA PRO A 540 5.86 -8.31 21.36
C PRO A 540 6.19 -9.44 22.35
N LYS A 541 7.17 -10.30 22.05
CA LYS A 541 7.59 -11.37 22.96
C LYS A 541 8.21 -10.77 24.23
N CYS A 542 8.95 -9.67 24.07
CA CYS A 542 9.63 -8.98 25.14
C CYS A 542 9.37 -7.47 25.11
N PHE A 543 9.51 -6.82 26.26
CA PHE A 543 9.46 -5.37 26.39
C PHE A 543 10.63 -4.87 27.24
N TRP A 544 11.09 -3.65 26.95
CA TRP A 544 12.16 -3.02 27.71
C TRP A 544 11.60 -2.35 28.95
N ASN A 545 11.91 -2.88 30.13
CA ASN A 545 11.49 -2.27 31.39
C ASN A 545 12.48 -1.16 31.80
N SER A 546 12.25 0.04 31.29
CA SER A 546 13.07 1.23 31.58
C SER A 546 12.95 1.71 33.02
N THR A 547 11.84 1.38 33.71
CA THR A 547 11.47 1.97 35.01
C THR A 547 11.92 1.14 36.20
N ALA A 548 11.98 -0.19 36.08
CA ALA A 548 12.30 -1.06 37.22
C ALA A 548 13.71 -1.67 37.16
N THR A 549 14.15 -2.18 35.99
CA THR A 549 15.36 -3.02 35.93
C THR A 549 16.35 -2.65 34.83
N THR A 550 16.01 -1.72 33.93
CA THR A 550 16.78 -1.43 32.70
C THR A 550 17.20 -2.70 31.97
N LYS A 551 16.28 -3.66 31.86
CA LYS A 551 16.49 -4.98 31.24
C LYS A 551 15.29 -5.33 30.39
N CYS A 552 15.52 -6.13 29.37
CA CYS A 552 14.44 -6.72 28.61
C CYS A 552 13.76 -7.81 29.43
N GLN A 553 12.43 -7.76 29.47
CA GLN A 553 11.59 -8.69 30.23
C GLN A 553 10.56 -9.33 29.31
N LYS A 554 10.12 -10.52 29.67
CA LYS A 554 9.02 -11.20 28.97
C LYS A 554 7.75 -10.38 29.17
N GLN A 555 7.05 -10.11 28.07
CA GLN A 555 5.81 -9.36 28.16
C GLN A 555 4.73 -10.21 28.84
N VAL A 556 4.08 -9.64 29.85
CA VAL A 556 2.97 -10.31 30.55
C VAL A 556 1.74 -10.20 29.66
N CYS A 557 0.98 -11.29 29.51
CA CYS A 557 -0.18 -11.31 28.60
C CYS A 557 -1.15 -10.15 28.86
N THR A 558 -1.40 -9.80 30.12
CA THR A 558 -2.29 -8.68 30.48
C THR A 558 -1.81 -7.30 30.01
N GLN A 559 -0.53 -7.16 29.65
CA GLN A 559 0.05 -5.93 29.08
C GLN A 559 -0.06 -5.89 27.55
N LEU A 560 -0.41 -7.01 26.92
CA LEU A 560 -0.61 -7.09 25.48
C LEU A 560 -2.05 -6.66 25.17
N THR A 561 -2.21 -5.41 24.75
CA THR A 561 -3.50 -4.85 24.33
C THR A 561 -3.82 -5.12 22.86
N ASN A 562 -2.87 -5.70 22.13
CA ASN A 562 -2.95 -6.04 20.72
C ASN A 562 -3.09 -7.56 20.52
N GLN A 563 -4.04 -7.98 19.67
CA GLN A 563 -4.28 -9.39 19.36
C GLN A 563 -3.09 -10.07 18.70
N GLY A 564 -2.53 -9.48 17.64
CA GLY A 564 -1.37 -10.04 16.96
C GLY A 564 -0.21 -10.21 17.95
N SER A 565 -0.02 -9.21 18.81
CA SER A 565 0.99 -9.28 19.87
C SER A 565 0.73 -10.37 20.90
N CYS A 566 -0.53 -10.56 21.27
CA CYS A 566 -0.97 -11.63 22.14
C CYS A 566 -0.76 -13.02 21.50
N ALA A 567 -1.19 -13.18 20.26
CA ALA A 567 -1.18 -14.43 19.53
C ALA A 567 0.24 -14.98 19.40
N ILE A 568 1.22 -14.13 19.10
CA ILE A 568 2.61 -14.57 18.89
C ILE A 568 3.41 -14.70 20.20
N SER A 569 2.84 -14.32 21.33
CA SER A 569 3.47 -14.51 22.63
C SER A 569 3.29 -15.94 23.11
N LYS A 570 4.42 -16.63 23.35
CA LYS A 570 4.54 -18.08 23.63
C LYS A 570 3.75 -18.58 24.86
N ASN A 571 3.07 -17.71 25.60
CA ASN A 571 2.25 -18.11 26.76
C ASN A 571 0.96 -17.30 26.82
N CYS A 572 0.53 -16.71 25.72
CA CYS A 572 -0.66 -15.89 25.72
C CYS A 572 -1.66 -16.41 24.70
N TYR A 573 -2.93 -16.16 25.00
CA TYR A 573 -3.99 -16.29 24.03
C TYR A 573 -4.92 -15.09 24.11
N TRP A 574 -5.45 -14.72 22.96
CA TRP A 574 -6.45 -13.68 22.87
C TRP A 574 -7.81 -14.29 23.21
N ASN A 575 -8.41 -13.79 24.29
CA ASN A 575 -9.72 -14.24 24.75
C ASN A 575 -10.76 -13.19 24.37
N ILE A 576 -11.75 -13.60 23.58
CA ILE A 576 -12.92 -12.80 23.25
C ILE A 576 -14.10 -13.39 24.03
N SER A 577 -14.42 -12.79 25.18
CA SER A 577 -15.56 -13.18 26.00
C SER A 577 -16.41 -11.95 26.35
N ASN A 578 -17.73 -12.06 26.21
CA ASN A 578 -18.67 -10.98 26.55
C ASN A 578 -18.36 -9.62 25.89
N ASN A 579 -17.97 -9.62 24.59
CA ASN A 579 -17.57 -8.42 23.84
C ASN A 579 -16.37 -7.64 24.43
N LYS A 580 -15.65 -8.22 25.40
CA LYS A 580 -14.36 -7.70 25.86
C LYS A 580 -13.27 -8.65 25.37
N ALA A 581 -12.34 -8.09 24.63
CA ALA A 581 -11.15 -8.83 24.27
C ALA A 581 -9.98 -8.44 25.15
N SER A 582 -9.29 -9.46 25.61
CA SER A 582 -8.12 -9.30 26.46
C SER A 582 -7.14 -10.41 26.15
N CYS A 583 -5.86 -10.08 26.22
CA CYS A 583 -4.82 -11.07 26.17
C CYS A 583 -4.66 -11.74 27.54
N GLN A 584 -4.78 -13.06 27.58
CA GLN A 584 -4.77 -13.88 28.79
C GLN A 584 -3.61 -14.87 28.75
N ASN A 585 -3.15 -15.31 29.92
CA ASN A 585 -2.05 -16.26 30.03
C ASN A 585 -2.54 -17.69 29.80
N ILE A 586 -1.83 -18.44 28.97
CA ILE A 586 -1.98 -19.88 28.83
C ILE A 586 -1.25 -20.51 30.01
N ASN A 587 -2.01 -20.95 31.01
CA ASN A 587 -1.47 -21.75 32.11
C ASN A 587 -1.18 -23.18 31.64
N GLN A 588 -0.21 -23.35 30.73
CA GLN A 588 0.48 -24.57 30.31
C GLN A 588 -0.30 -25.90 30.07
N THR A 589 -1.63 -25.95 30.04
CA THR A 589 -2.40 -27.20 29.83
C THR A 589 -3.22 -27.18 28.54
N ASP A 590 -3.30 -28.33 27.85
CA ASP A 590 -4.11 -28.56 26.63
C ASP A 590 -5.58 -28.10 26.75
N THR A 591 -6.09 -28.02 27.98
CA THR A 591 -7.44 -27.54 28.32
C THR A 591 -7.72 -26.13 27.85
N THR A 592 -6.74 -25.22 27.69
CA THR A 592 -7.05 -23.85 27.24
C THR A 592 -7.27 -23.76 25.74
N CYS A 593 -6.50 -24.45 24.90
CA CYS A 593 -6.75 -24.43 23.45
C CYS A 593 -8.11 -25.06 23.13
N ALA A 594 -8.47 -26.14 23.82
CA ALA A 594 -9.76 -26.81 23.67
C ALA A 594 -10.97 -25.93 24.05
N THR A 595 -10.76 -24.77 24.72
CA THR A 595 -11.84 -23.80 25.00
C THR A 595 -11.97 -22.71 23.94
N ILE A 596 -10.96 -22.54 23.08
CA ILE A 596 -10.96 -21.56 22.00
C ILE A 596 -11.69 -22.20 20.81
N LYS A 597 -12.79 -21.58 20.39
CA LYS A 597 -13.55 -22.02 19.20
C LYS A 597 -12.93 -21.43 17.94
N ALA A 598 -12.85 -22.24 16.91
CA ALA A 598 -12.33 -21.86 15.60
C ALA A 598 -12.86 -22.81 14.52
N ASN A 599 -13.02 -22.30 13.31
CA ASN A 599 -13.36 -23.07 12.12
C ASN A 599 -12.11 -23.51 11.35
N THR A 600 -11.01 -22.77 11.50
CA THR A 600 -9.75 -22.98 10.79
C THR A 600 -8.55 -23.01 11.74
N GLN A 601 -7.47 -23.66 11.33
CA GLN A 601 -6.20 -23.60 12.05
C GLN A 601 -5.67 -22.16 12.18
N GLN A 602 -5.90 -21.33 11.15
CA GLN A 602 -5.50 -19.93 11.11
C GLN A 602 -6.20 -19.10 12.18
N GLU A 603 -7.49 -19.36 12.42
CA GLU A 603 -8.20 -18.75 13.55
C GLU A 603 -7.56 -19.14 14.88
N CYS A 604 -7.18 -20.41 15.07
CA CYS A 604 -6.50 -20.82 16.29
C CYS A 604 -5.15 -20.11 16.48
N LEU A 605 -4.33 -20.05 15.42
CA LEU A 605 -3.06 -19.34 15.41
C LEU A 605 -3.20 -17.84 15.65
N SER A 606 -4.32 -17.24 15.19
CA SER A 606 -4.63 -15.83 15.43
C SER A 606 -4.99 -15.51 16.87
N GLN A 607 -5.39 -16.53 17.64
CA GLN A 607 -5.70 -16.40 19.05
C GLN A 607 -4.47 -16.76 19.88
N SER A 608 -3.72 -17.79 19.50
CA SER A 608 -2.43 -18.15 20.09
C SER A 608 -1.59 -19.02 19.17
N ILE A 609 -0.29 -18.70 19.07
CA ILE A 609 0.73 -19.53 18.42
C ILE A 609 0.89 -20.90 19.07
N LEU A 610 0.48 -21.05 20.34
CA LEU A 610 0.48 -22.34 21.03
C LEU A 610 -0.71 -23.22 20.65
N CYS A 611 -1.79 -22.64 20.16
CA CYS A 611 -2.98 -23.37 19.73
C CYS A 611 -2.87 -23.61 18.24
N ALA A 612 -1.85 -24.36 17.85
CA ALA A 612 -1.47 -24.45 16.47
C ALA A 612 -2.41 -25.34 15.66
N GLY A 613 -3.20 -26.23 16.24
CA GLY A 613 -4.10 -27.16 15.53
C GLY A 613 -5.59 -26.89 15.76
N ILE A 614 -6.44 -27.69 15.12
CA ILE A 614 -7.90 -27.65 15.26
C ILE A 614 -8.47 -29.07 15.36
N ASN A 615 -9.35 -29.31 16.32
CA ASN A 615 -10.02 -30.59 16.53
C ASN A 615 -11.51 -30.33 16.84
N ASN A 616 -12.41 -30.82 15.97
CA ASN A 616 -13.87 -30.69 16.12
C ASN A 616 -14.38 -29.26 16.39
N GLY A 617 -13.80 -28.26 15.71
CA GLY A 617 -14.22 -26.84 15.87
C GLY A 617 -13.62 -26.13 17.08
N TYR A 618 -12.68 -26.76 17.78
CA TYR A 618 -11.92 -26.19 18.88
C TYR A 618 -10.43 -26.22 18.56
N CYS A 619 -9.68 -25.27 19.10
CA CYS A 619 -8.26 -25.25 18.91
C CYS A 619 -7.56 -26.36 19.69
N SER A 620 -6.43 -26.83 19.17
CA SER A 620 -5.57 -27.81 19.80
C SER A 620 -4.14 -27.28 19.89
N SER A 621 -3.44 -27.68 20.95
CA SER A 621 -1.99 -27.49 21.06
C SER A 621 -1.20 -28.39 20.10
N THR A 622 -1.80 -29.51 19.71
CA THR A 622 -1.22 -30.48 18.78
C THR A 622 -1.65 -30.18 17.36
N LEU A 623 -0.71 -30.36 16.44
CA LEU A 623 -0.96 -30.26 15.01
C LEU A 623 -1.49 -31.59 14.49
N ASN A 624 -2.47 -31.54 13.61
CA ASN A 624 -2.96 -32.73 12.89
C ASN A 624 -2.01 -33.03 11.72
N SER A 625 -2.01 -34.25 11.19
CA SER A 625 -1.45 -34.48 9.85
C SER A 625 -2.28 -33.69 8.82
N CYS A 626 -1.67 -33.17 7.76
CA CYS A 626 -2.40 -32.48 6.70
C CYS A 626 -3.50 -33.38 6.12
N SER A 627 -3.25 -34.68 6.01
CA SER A 627 -4.23 -35.68 5.54
C SER A 627 -5.51 -35.78 6.39
N GLU A 628 -5.49 -35.29 7.63
CA GLU A 628 -6.67 -35.29 8.51
C GLU A 628 -7.63 -34.13 8.21
N TYR A 629 -7.20 -33.13 7.44
CA TYR A 629 -8.06 -32.03 7.00
C TYR A 629 -8.97 -32.50 5.85
N GLN A 630 -10.26 -32.66 6.16
CA GLN A 630 -11.26 -33.23 5.25
C GLN A 630 -11.84 -32.21 4.29
N THR A 631 -11.66 -30.92 4.57
CA THR A 631 -12.21 -29.83 3.75
C THR A 631 -11.09 -28.92 3.26
N PHE A 632 -11.33 -28.29 2.10
CA PHE A 632 -10.45 -27.27 1.56
C PHE A 632 -10.11 -26.20 2.61
N TYR A 633 -11.11 -25.72 3.35
CA TYR A 633 -10.97 -24.69 4.38
C TYR A 633 -10.07 -25.09 5.55
N GLN A 634 -10.17 -26.34 6.01
CA GLN A 634 -9.30 -26.85 7.07
C GLN A 634 -7.86 -27.05 6.59
N CYS A 635 -7.68 -27.39 5.32
CA CYS A 635 -6.37 -27.60 4.72
C CYS A 635 -5.64 -26.28 4.40
N PHE A 636 -6.41 -25.26 4.04
CA PHE A 636 -5.87 -24.04 3.47
C PHE A 636 -5.10 -23.20 4.52
N GLY A 637 -3.81 -22.95 4.24
CA GLY A 637 -2.93 -22.14 5.12
C GLY A 637 -2.66 -22.78 6.49
N SER A 638 -2.95 -24.07 6.58
CA SER A 638 -2.69 -24.94 7.71
C SER A 638 -1.27 -25.50 7.64
N VAL A 639 -0.72 -25.85 8.80
CA VAL A 639 0.56 -26.54 8.93
C VAL A 639 0.27 -27.83 9.68
N GLY A 640 0.47 -28.96 9.02
CA GLY A 640 0.33 -30.28 9.61
C GLY A 640 1.66 -30.81 10.14
N THR A 641 1.63 -31.91 10.88
CA THR A 641 2.86 -32.59 11.37
C THR A 641 3.81 -33.00 10.24
N ASP A 642 3.27 -33.16 9.04
CA ASP A 642 3.93 -33.54 7.79
C ASP A 642 4.29 -32.35 6.88
N GLY A 643 4.10 -31.11 7.32
CA GLY A 643 4.58 -29.91 6.62
C GLY A 643 3.49 -28.86 6.39
N ILE A 644 3.67 -28.02 5.37
CA ILE A 644 2.65 -27.04 5.00
C ILE A 644 1.55 -27.74 4.20
N CYS A 645 0.31 -27.52 4.59
CA CYS A 645 -0.82 -28.22 4.00
C CYS A 645 -1.25 -27.61 2.66
N GLN A 646 -1.42 -28.49 1.66
CA GLN A 646 -1.90 -28.14 0.33
C GLN A 646 -3.10 -29.00 -0.05
N TRP A 647 -4.16 -28.36 -0.52
CA TRP A 647 -5.31 -29.07 -1.05
C TRP A 647 -5.00 -29.60 -2.45
N ASN A 648 -5.12 -30.92 -2.61
CA ASN A 648 -5.09 -31.57 -3.91
C ASN A 648 -6.52 -31.60 -4.48
N GLN A 649 -6.79 -30.74 -5.46
CA GLN A 649 -8.10 -30.65 -6.09
C GLN A 649 -8.52 -31.96 -6.76
N THR A 650 -7.59 -32.67 -7.41
CA THR A 650 -7.86 -33.93 -8.13
C THR A 650 -8.27 -35.05 -7.17
N GLN A 651 -7.60 -35.13 -6.02
CA GLN A 651 -7.84 -36.19 -5.03
C GLN A 651 -8.84 -35.77 -3.95
N THR A 652 -9.28 -34.51 -3.94
CA THR A 652 -10.13 -33.92 -2.88
C THR A 652 -9.61 -34.20 -1.47
N THR A 653 -8.28 -34.20 -1.32
CA THR A 653 -7.59 -34.49 -0.06
C THR A 653 -6.52 -33.44 0.21
N CYS A 654 -6.18 -33.26 1.47
CA CYS A 654 -5.12 -32.37 1.91
C CYS A 654 -3.80 -33.14 2.07
N LEU A 655 -2.70 -32.59 1.57
CA LEU A 655 -1.38 -33.21 1.55
C LEU A 655 -0.36 -32.29 2.23
N GLY A 656 0.55 -32.84 3.03
CA GLY A 656 1.70 -32.10 3.58
C GLY A 656 2.81 -31.95 2.55
N ILE A 657 3.21 -30.70 2.28
CA ILE A 657 4.40 -30.36 1.53
C ILE A 657 5.58 -30.37 2.50
N ASN A 658 6.48 -31.34 2.36
CA ASN A 658 7.72 -31.41 3.14
C ASN A 658 8.99 -31.07 2.33
N ASN A 659 8.85 -30.84 1.02
CA ASN A 659 9.93 -30.47 0.12
C ASN A 659 9.43 -29.49 -0.96
N CYS A 660 10.22 -28.47 -1.28
CA CYS A 660 9.94 -27.50 -2.35
C CYS A 660 9.59 -28.19 -3.68
N ASN A 661 10.23 -29.32 -4.02
CA ASN A 661 10.01 -30.02 -5.28
C ASN A 661 8.59 -30.60 -5.45
N MET A 662 7.81 -30.72 -4.37
CA MET A 662 6.41 -31.15 -4.42
C MET A 662 5.48 -30.03 -4.91
N ILE A 663 5.98 -28.79 -4.96
CA ILE A 663 5.23 -27.63 -5.42
C ILE A 663 5.36 -27.51 -6.93
N THR A 664 4.21 -27.55 -7.60
CA THR A 664 4.11 -27.56 -9.06
C THR A 664 3.78 -26.20 -9.66
N THR A 665 3.58 -25.16 -8.83
CA THR A 665 3.23 -23.82 -9.31
C THR A 665 4.12 -22.74 -8.68
N GLU A 666 4.47 -21.73 -9.49
CA GLU A 666 5.24 -20.56 -9.05
C GLU A 666 4.58 -19.84 -7.86
N ILE A 667 3.25 -19.73 -7.91
CA ILE A 667 2.44 -19.07 -6.88
C ILE A 667 2.68 -19.75 -5.53
N GLN A 668 2.47 -21.06 -5.46
CA GLN A 668 2.68 -21.84 -4.24
C GLN A 668 4.13 -21.79 -3.75
N CYS A 669 5.09 -21.74 -4.68
CA CYS A 669 6.49 -21.67 -4.32
C CYS A 669 6.82 -20.34 -3.64
N SER A 670 6.28 -19.24 -4.15
CA SER A 670 6.46 -17.90 -3.60
C SER A 670 5.85 -17.71 -2.19
N LEU A 671 4.91 -18.58 -1.79
CA LEU A 671 4.31 -18.58 -0.45
C LEU A 671 5.29 -19.02 0.65
N LEU A 672 6.29 -19.83 0.29
CA LEU A 672 7.25 -20.39 1.24
C LEU A 672 8.41 -19.43 1.47
N LEU A 673 8.10 -18.31 2.12
CA LEU A 673 9.03 -17.20 2.36
C LEU A 673 10.36 -17.71 2.91
N ASN A 674 11.46 -17.29 2.28
CA ASN A 674 12.82 -17.64 2.64
C ASN A 674 13.07 -19.16 2.77
N THR A 675 12.18 -20.02 2.25
CA THR A 675 12.36 -21.48 2.24
C THR A 675 12.53 -21.99 0.81
N CYS A 676 11.66 -21.58 -0.11
CA CYS A 676 11.70 -22.01 -1.51
C CYS A 676 11.61 -20.83 -2.49
N TYR A 677 12.13 -21.00 -3.70
CA TYR A 677 11.99 -20.08 -4.81
C TYR A 677 11.69 -20.80 -6.12
N TRP A 678 10.96 -20.13 -7.00
CA TRP A 678 10.65 -20.67 -8.32
C TRP A 678 11.82 -20.45 -9.26
N GLN A 679 12.28 -21.50 -9.91
CA GLN A 679 13.40 -21.46 -10.82
C GLN A 679 13.01 -22.00 -12.19
N THR A 680 13.30 -21.24 -13.25
CA THR A 680 13.18 -21.70 -14.64
C THR A 680 14.57 -21.87 -15.24
N LEU A 681 14.98 -23.12 -15.48
CA LEU A 681 16.24 -23.47 -16.16
C LEU A 681 15.92 -24.23 -17.44
N ASN A 682 16.39 -23.72 -18.59
CA ASN A 682 16.25 -24.37 -19.89
C ASN A 682 14.79 -24.72 -20.25
N GLY A 683 13.84 -23.86 -19.87
CA GLY A 683 12.41 -24.07 -20.11
C GLY A 683 11.70 -24.99 -19.09
N ASN A 684 12.43 -25.68 -18.22
CA ASN A 684 11.86 -26.44 -17.12
C ASN A 684 11.73 -25.54 -15.89
N SER A 685 10.52 -25.46 -15.34
CA SER A 685 10.23 -24.66 -14.15
C SER A 685 9.99 -25.58 -12.95
N SER A 686 10.67 -25.32 -11.83
CA SER A 686 10.54 -26.09 -10.59
C SER A 686 10.68 -25.18 -9.36
N CYS A 687 10.08 -25.59 -8.26
CA CYS A 687 10.25 -24.93 -6.96
C CYS A 687 11.45 -25.55 -6.21
N THR A 688 12.48 -24.75 -5.94
CA THR A 688 13.78 -25.19 -5.39
C THR A 688 13.99 -24.55 -4.00
N PRO A 689 14.64 -25.23 -3.04
CA PRO A 689 14.97 -24.61 -1.75
C PRO A 689 16.00 -23.48 -1.90
N TYR A 690 15.87 -22.45 -1.06
CA TYR A 690 16.88 -21.41 -0.93
C TYR A 690 18.18 -21.97 -0.32
N ASN A 691 19.29 -21.34 -0.68
CA ASN A 691 20.54 -21.31 0.05
C ASN A 691 21.03 -19.84 0.09
N CYS A 692 22.13 -19.52 0.76
CA CYS A 692 22.57 -18.11 0.83
C CYS A 692 22.82 -17.49 -0.55
N SER A 693 23.48 -18.21 -1.45
CA SER A 693 23.78 -17.72 -2.79
C SER A 693 22.50 -17.50 -3.62
N THR A 694 21.56 -18.43 -3.57
CA THR A 694 20.29 -18.30 -4.30
C THR A 694 19.35 -17.30 -3.63
N LEU A 695 19.34 -17.19 -2.29
CA LEU A 695 18.57 -16.18 -1.56
C LEU A 695 18.96 -14.79 -2.04
N TYR A 696 20.25 -14.47 -2.06
CA TYR A 696 20.71 -13.16 -2.52
C TYR A 696 20.49 -12.97 -4.01
N ALA A 697 20.72 -13.98 -4.85
CA ALA A 697 20.47 -13.88 -6.28
C ALA A 697 18.99 -13.54 -6.58
N GLN A 698 18.05 -14.13 -5.83
CA GLN A 698 16.61 -14.00 -6.07
C GLN A 698 15.96 -12.83 -5.33
N THR A 699 16.48 -12.45 -4.16
CA THR A 699 15.82 -11.46 -3.27
C THR A 699 16.65 -10.20 -3.05
N ASN A 700 17.92 -10.19 -3.49
CA ASN A 700 18.91 -9.18 -3.13
C ASN A 700 19.09 -9.00 -1.62
N ASN A 701 18.65 -9.99 -0.83
CA ASN A 701 18.79 -10.03 0.61
C ASN A 701 19.74 -11.18 0.99
N CYS A 702 20.61 -10.92 1.95
CA CYS A 702 21.59 -11.88 2.47
C CYS A 702 21.47 -12.03 4.00
N ASP A 703 20.24 -12.19 4.48
CA ASP A 703 19.94 -12.39 5.90
C ASP A 703 19.96 -13.87 6.29
N PHE A 704 18.89 -14.61 5.97
CA PHE A 704 18.74 -16.02 6.32
C PHE A 704 17.76 -16.75 5.40
N TYR A 705 17.87 -18.07 5.34
CA TYR A 705 16.87 -18.95 4.75
C TYR A 705 16.49 -20.09 5.71
N LEU A 706 15.38 -20.78 5.42
CA LEU A 706 14.88 -21.89 6.22
C LEU A 706 15.09 -23.22 5.48
N SER A 707 15.59 -24.24 6.18
CA SER A 707 16.08 -25.48 5.55
C SER A 707 15.01 -26.33 4.86
N THR A 708 13.81 -26.41 5.42
CA THR A 708 12.73 -27.28 4.92
C THR A 708 11.36 -26.72 5.27
N PRO A 709 10.33 -26.88 4.42
CA PRO A 709 8.95 -26.45 4.70
C PRO A 709 8.25 -27.39 5.70
N ASN A 710 8.80 -27.54 6.91
CA ASN A 710 8.22 -28.35 7.98
C ASN A 710 8.25 -27.60 9.32
N GLN A 711 7.63 -28.14 10.36
CA GLN A 711 7.50 -27.46 11.65
C GLN A 711 8.82 -27.17 12.39
N ASN A 712 9.92 -27.77 11.96
CA ASN A 712 11.23 -27.67 12.60
C ASN A 712 12.21 -26.90 11.72
N TYR A 713 11.85 -25.67 11.34
CA TYR A 713 12.73 -24.83 10.54
C TYR A 713 14.07 -24.65 11.23
N GLU A 714 15.13 -25.12 10.55
CA GLU A 714 16.48 -24.72 10.87
C GLU A 714 16.77 -23.42 10.13
N ILE A 715 17.05 -22.36 10.89
CA ILE A 715 17.47 -21.09 10.33
C ILE A 715 18.92 -21.23 9.88
N ASN A 716 19.14 -21.03 8.59
CA ASN A 716 20.45 -21.00 7.97
C ASN A 716 20.82 -19.54 7.74
N LEU A 717 21.75 -19.06 8.53
CA LEU A 717 22.21 -17.67 8.49
C LEU A 717 23.12 -17.43 7.28
N CYS A 718 23.00 -16.23 6.72
CA CYS A 718 23.77 -15.76 5.58
C CYS A 718 24.47 -14.44 5.92
N TYR A 719 25.54 -14.13 5.19
CA TYR A 719 26.21 -12.83 5.27
C TYR A 719 26.80 -12.44 3.91
N LEU A 720 26.80 -11.13 3.63
CA LEU A 720 27.29 -10.59 2.37
C LEU A 720 28.79 -10.30 2.47
N GLU A 721 29.58 -10.89 1.58
CA GLU A 721 31.02 -10.64 1.44
C GLU A 721 31.29 -10.16 0.01
N GLY A 722 31.50 -8.85 -0.15
CA GLY A 722 31.50 -8.23 -1.48
C GLY A 722 30.13 -8.34 -2.15
N LEU A 723 30.06 -9.04 -3.29
CA LEU A 723 28.82 -9.33 -4.02
C LEU A 723 28.35 -10.78 -3.84
N SER A 724 28.99 -11.55 -2.96
CA SER A 724 28.69 -12.96 -2.73
C SER A 724 28.02 -13.15 -1.38
N CYS A 725 26.85 -13.81 -1.39
CA CYS A 725 26.15 -14.17 -0.16
C CYS A 725 26.54 -15.58 0.28
N ASN A 726 27.19 -15.66 1.43
CA ASN A 726 27.82 -16.87 1.96
C ASN A 726 27.07 -17.36 3.21
N SER A 727 27.19 -18.66 3.51
CA SER A 727 26.62 -19.22 4.75
C SER A 727 27.42 -18.75 5.96
N ALA A 728 26.73 -18.17 6.94
CA ALA A 728 27.32 -17.56 8.14
C ALA A 728 27.70 -18.58 9.23
N HIS A 729 27.79 -19.88 8.91
CA HIS A 729 28.16 -20.95 9.85
C HIS A 729 29.48 -20.71 10.62
N LYS A 730 30.28 -19.69 10.28
CA LYS A 730 31.55 -19.35 10.93
C LYS A 730 31.81 -17.88 11.29
N SER A 731 30.96 -16.91 10.99
CA SER A 731 31.22 -15.51 11.41
C SER A 731 29.94 -14.66 11.54
N LEU A 732 29.30 -14.76 12.70
CA LEU A 732 28.38 -13.72 13.18
C LEU A 732 29.12 -12.39 13.48
N ILE A 733 30.45 -12.41 13.49
CA ILE A 733 31.33 -11.30 13.88
C ILE A 733 31.14 -10.07 12.97
N ASN A 734 30.69 -10.27 11.73
CA ASN A 734 30.49 -9.19 10.75
C ASN A 734 29.13 -8.50 10.86
N LEU A 735 28.18 -9.04 11.62
CA LEU A 735 26.91 -8.35 11.88
C LEU A 735 27.16 -7.20 12.85
N THR A 736 26.41 -6.11 12.72
CA THR A 736 26.49 -4.94 13.59
C THR A 736 25.43 -4.99 14.69
N SER A 737 25.54 -4.10 15.67
CA SER A 737 24.54 -3.98 16.74
C SER A 737 23.13 -3.65 16.24
N SER A 738 22.98 -3.06 15.06
CA SER A 738 21.68 -2.65 14.52
C SER A 738 20.98 -3.73 13.71
N ASN A 739 21.72 -4.72 13.18
CA ASN A 739 21.15 -5.76 12.30
C ASN A 739 21.28 -7.19 12.84
N CYS A 740 22.09 -7.42 13.88
CA CYS A 740 22.32 -8.77 14.44
C CYS A 740 21.03 -9.55 14.74
N TYR A 741 20.06 -8.95 15.44
CA TYR A 741 18.80 -9.63 15.79
C TYR A 741 17.90 -9.85 14.56
N ALA A 742 17.72 -8.83 13.72
CA ALA A 742 16.85 -8.91 12.54
C ALA A 742 17.39 -9.87 11.47
N SER A 743 18.67 -9.74 11.11
CA SER A 743 19.32 -10.59 10.09
C SER A 743 19.51 -12.03 10.56
N SER A 744 19.43 -12.31 11.87
CA SER A 744 19.45 -13.67 12.40
C SER A 744 18.07 -14.30 12.61
N GLY A 745 16.99 -13.62 12.21
CA GLY A 745 15.63 -14.06 12.49
C GLY A 745 15.33 -14.20 13.99
N GLY A 746 16.03 -13.44 14.84
CA GLY A 746 15.87 -13.46 16.30
C GLY A 746 16.60 -14.59 17.04
N THR A 747 17.53 -15.29 16.38
CA THR A 747 18.31 -16.40 16.99
C THR A 747 19.66 -15.97 17.56
N ALA A 748 20.14 -14.78 17.17
CA ALA A 748 21.35 -14.17 17.69
C ALA A 748 21.06 -12.79 18.30
N ARG A 749 21.92 -12.39 19.24
CA ARG A 749 21.85 -11.09 19.93
C ARG A 749 23.19 -10.37 19.85
N TRP A 750 23.14 -9.04 19.95
CA TRP A 750 24.35 -8.26 20.07
C TRP A 750 24.91 -8.35 21.49
N ASN A 751 26.14 -8.82 21.64
CA ASN A 751 26.86 -8.77 22.90
C ASN A 751 27.77 -7.53 22.93
N ALA A 752 27.41 -6.55 23.75
CA ALA A 752 28.19 -5.32 23.90
C ALA A 752 29.48 -5.49 24.72
N SER A 753 29.77 -6.67 25.29
CA SER A 753 31.01 -6.88 26.05
C SER A 753 32.23 -6.92 25.12
N GLY A 754 33.14 -5.95 25.22
CA GLY A 754 34.37 -5.87 24.42
C GLY A 754 34.18 -5.07 23.12
N THR A 755 34.63 -5.62 21.98
CA THR A 755 34.51 -4.97 20.65
C THR A 755 33.10 -5.06 20.06
N GLY A 756 32.15 -5.69 20.75
CA GLY A 756 30.82 -5.97 20.23
C GLY A 756 30.83 -7.14 19.26
N THR A 757 30.11 -8.22 19.57
CA THR A 757 29.96 -9.36 18.64
C THR A 757 28.53 -9.86 18.63
N CYS A 758 28.03 -10.26 17.47
CA CYS A 758 26.76 -10.95 17.36
C CYS A 758 26.97 -12.41 17.79
N GLN A 759 26.17 -12.91 18.73
CA GLN A 759 26.31 -14.26 19.29
C GLN A 759 24.97 -14.98 19.30
N LEU A 760 24.96 -16.28 19.03
CA LEU A 760 23.77 -17.12 19.11
C LEU A 760 23.29 -17.20 20.56
N CYS A 761 21.99 -17.02 20.77
CA CYS A 761 21.43 -16.96 22.12
C CYS A 761 21.52 -18.29 22.89
N TYR A 762 21.65 -19.42 22.20
CA TYR A 762 21.74 -20.76 22.82
C TYR A 762 23.16 -21.20 23.21
N THR A 763 24.20 -20.42 22.89
CA THR A 763 25.60 -20.82 23.17
C THR A 763 25.92 -20.93 24.66
N GLN A 764 25.21 -20.19 25.53
CA GLN A 764 25.47 -20.23 26.98
C GLN A 764 25.04 -21.55 27.64
N ILE A 765 24.02 -22.22 27.12
CA ILE A 765 23.55 -23.51 27.67
C ILE A 765 24.60 -24.59 27.47
N ILE A 766 25.26 -24.60 26.31
CA ILE A 766 26.31 -25.57 25.99
C ILE A 766 27.54 -25.34 26.87
N SER A 767 27.95 -24.09 27.10
CA SER A 767 29.06 -23.77 28.01
C SER A 767 28.79 -24.18 29.46
N ILE A 768 27.55 -24.02 29.94
CA ILE A 768 27.14 -24.46 31.28
C ILE A 768 27.09 -26.00 31.35
N LEU A 769 26.58 -26.68 30.32
CA LEU A 769 26.60 -28.15 30.24
C LEU A 769 28.02 -28.71 30.22
N PHE A 770 28.95 -28.10 29.48
CA PHE A 770 30.36 -28.48 29.52
C PHE A 770 30.99 -28.23 30.89
N LEU A 771 30.68 -27.12 31.56
CA LEU A 771 31.15 -26.88 32.92
C LEU A 771 30.59 -27.89 33.92
N VAL A 772 29.30 -28.26 33.82
CA VAL A 772 28.70 -29.31 34.65
C VAL A 772 29.31 -30.67 34.36
N LEU A 773 29.57 -31.02 33.10
CA LEU A 773 30.23 -32.27 32.71
C LEU A 773 31.72 -32.32 33.11
N ILE A 774 32.41 -31.18 33.16
CA ILE A 774 33.78 -31.05 33.69
C ILE A 774 33.80 -31.11 35.22
N TYR A 775 32.73 -30.68 35.90
CA TYR A 775 32.62 -30.75 37.37
C TYR A 775 32.11 -32.12 37.87
N MET A 776 31.53 -32.93 36.99
CA MET A 776 31.04 -34.29 37.27
C MET A 776 32.04 -35.40 36.88
N ASN A 777 33.18 -35.04 36.27
CA ASN A 777 34.40 -35.86 36.21
C ASN A 777 35.42 -35.33 37.21
#